data_AF-A0A9E1GST7-F1
#
_entry.id   AF-A0A9E1GST7-F1
#
_cell.length_a   1.000
_cell.length_b   1.000
_cell.length_c   1.000
_cell.angle_alpha   90.00
_cell.angle_beta   90.00
_cell.angle_gamma   90.00
#
_symmetry.space_group_name_H-M   'P 1'
#
loop_
_entity.id
_entity.type
_entity.pdbx_description
1 polymer ?
#
loop_
_entity_poly.entity_id
_entity_poly.type
_entity_poly.pdbx_seq_one_letter_code
_entity_poly.pdbx_strand_id
1 'polypeptide(L)'
;MWKDYSREFIKKNRVSSLSVLAAAFISALFLSLLCGLFYNFWNYEIESITLEEGAWQGRIAGTFNEDAVSDIENFANVKAAAINEDLSDGQTLVIDIYFQNMRTVYQDMPLIAEQLGVPDDAVSYHELLLSRYFVHDPQDADPPLLMAFYLTVLLIVSASLILIIHNSFAVSMNTRVHQFGIFSSIGATPGQIRTCLLQEAAVLCILPILFGSLLGIALSFGIIQLVNILADGIAGRHEAVFSYHPLIFAVTILASALTVFVSAWLPARKLSRLTPLEAIKNTGELQLKRKKNSSILTLFFGIEGELAGNALKAQKKALRTSTLSLTLSFLGFTLMLCFFTLSEISTNHTYFERYQDAWDVMATVKDTKIEDFTHQDEILALDNVDSVIYQKADAFCSVPEAAISDELKNLGGLETIAGSSVRATDGSYSIQAPIVIMDDSSFAEYCEQIGVPSSGTGSVVLNRIWDSANSNFRYKEYIPFLSAGQSTITLQNPEPASDTVTLPVLGCTQEPPVLREEYDNYALVQFLSLSTWKQIKDVIGNAEPDLSIRVLAEKDRTLTELNTIETELTDILENTFTFEMENRIQEKTDNDTMLSGYKIMIGSLCALLALIGIANVFSNTLGFIRQRKREFARYMSIGMTPDRMRKMFCIEALVIAGRP
;
A
#
# COMPACT_ATOMS: atom_id res chain seq x y z
N MET A 1 -50.68 13.35 2.01
CA MET A 1 -50.66 13.55 0.53
C MET A 1 -49.37 13.05 -0.12
N TRP A 2 -48.22 13.76 -0.06
CA TRP A 2 -47.00 13.31 -0.74
C TRP A 2 -46.46 11.96 -0.23
N LYS A 3 -46.55 11.69 1.09
CA LYS A 3 -46.17 10.39 1.68
C LYS A 3 -47.03 9.22 1.17
N ASP A 4 -48.35 9.39 1.17
CA ASP A 4 -49.30 8.37 0.71
C ASP A 4 -49.16 8.11 -0.80
N TYR A 5 -48.94 9.18 -1.56
CA TYR A 5 -48.67 9.14 -2.99
C TYR A 5 -47.40 8.35 -3.32
N SER A 6 -46.28 8.65 -2.65
CA SER A 6 -45.02 7.92 -2.84
C SER A 6 -45.17 6.44 -2.48
N ARG A 7 -45.89 6.12 -1.39
CA ARG A 7 -46.12 4.73 -0.95
C ARG A 7 -46.95 3.94 -1.96
N GLU A 8 -48.00 4.54 -2.53
CA GLU A 8 -48.78 3.89 -3.59
C GLU A 8 -47.98 3.66 -4.87
N PHE A 9 -47.14 4.61 -5.27
CA PHE A 9 -46.33 4.48 -6.47
C PHE A 9 -45.32 3.33 -6.37
N ILE A 10 -44.59 3.24 -5.24
CA ILE A 10 -43.64 2.15 -5.00
C ILE A 10 -44.34 0.78 -5.11
N LYS A 11 -45.57 0.65 -4.58
CA LYS A 11 -46.35 -0.59 -4.70
C LYS A 11 -46.75 -0.93 -6.14
N LYS A 12 -47.10 0.08 -6.94
CA LYS A 12 -47.62 -0.09 -8.32
C LYS A 12 -46.52 -0.24 -9.37
N ASN A 13 -45.29 0.24 -9.13
CA ASN A 13 -44.20 0.22 -10.13
C ASN A 13 -42.97 -0.60 -9.70
N ARG A 14 -43.21 -1.88 -9.37
CA ARG A 14 -42.20 -2.79 -8.79
C ARG A 14 -40.91 -2.90 -9.59
N VAL A 15 -40.96 -2.97 -10.92
CA VAL A 15 -39.77 -3.19 -11.77
C VAL A 15 -38.79 -2.01 -11.70
N SER A 16 -39.32 -0.78 -11.73
CA SER A 16 -38.47 0.41 -11.66
C SER A 16 -37.89 0.60 -10.26
N SER A 17 -38.68 0.33 -9.22
CA SER A 17 -38.19 0.34 -7.84
C SER A 17 -37.15 -0.74 -7.60
N LEU A 18 -37.32 -1.95 -8.15
CA LEU A 18 -36.36 -3.05 -8.04
C LEU A 18 -34.98 -2.69 -8.58
N SER A 19 -34.91 -2.00 -9.73
CA SER A 19 -33.61 -1.56 -10.28
C SER A 19 -32.89 -0.57 -9.37
N VAL A 20 -33.62 0.36 -8.73
CA VAL A 20 -33.05 1.31 -7.77
C VAL A 20 -32.61 0.59 -6.50
N LEU A 21 -33.45 -0.33 -5.98
CA LEU A 21 -33.14 -1.15 -4.81
C LEU A 21 -31.87 -1.96 -5.03
N ALA A 22 -31.74 -2.64 -6.17
CA ALA A 22 -30.59 -3.45 -6.52
C ALA A 22 -29.31 -2.59 -6.64
N ALA A 23 -29.38 -1.44 -7.32
CA ALA A 23 -28.22 -0.55 -7.45
C ALA A 23 -27.73 0.00 -6.10
N ALA A 24 -28.66 0.41 -5.23
CA ALA A 24 -28.34 0.89 -3.88
C ALA A 24 -27.77 -0.23 -2.98
N PHE A 25 -28.37 -1.43 -3.04
CA PHE A 25 -27.89 -2.61 -2.31
C PHE A 25 -26.45 -2.96 -2.70
N ILE A 26 -26.20 -3.09 -4.00
CA ILE A 26 -24.88 -3.48 -4.50
C ILE A 26 -23.83 -2.42 -4.17
N SER A 27 -24.15 -1.13 -4.30
CA SER A 27 -23.23 -0.06 -3.93
C SER A 27 -22.90 -0.05 -2.44
N ALA A 28 -23.88 -0.25 -1.56
CA ALA A 28 -23.65 -0.31 -0.12
C ALA A 28 -22.86 -1.55 0.29
N LEU A 29 -23.16 -2.71 -0.31
CA LEU A 29 -22.40 -3.94 -0.15
C LEU A 29 -20.95 -3.76 -0.54
N PHE A 30 -20.72 -3.21 -1.73
CA PHE A 30 -19.38 -3.01 -2.26
C PHE A 30 -18.56 -2.06 -1.38
N LEU A 31 -19.13 -0.91 -1.01
CA LEU A 31 -18.45 0.08 -0.19
C LEU A 31 -18.16 -0.47 1.23
N SER A 32 -19.11 -1.20 1.81
CA SER A 32 -18.92 -1.83 3.11
C SER A 32 -17.87 -2.95 3.07
N LEU A 33 -17.84 -3.75 2.01
CA LEU A 33 -16.84 -4.79 1.79
C LEU A 33 -15.44 -4.17 1.66
N LEU A 34 -15.29 -3.16 0.80
CA LEU A 34 -14.00 -2.49 0.56
C LEU A 34 -13.48 -1.84 1.85
N CYS A 35 -14.31 -1.07 2.55
CA CYS A 35 -13.89 -0.44 3.80
C CYS A 35 -13.61 -1.47 4.91
N GLY A 36 -14.38 -2.56 4.98
CA GLY A 36 -14.16 -3.63 5.95
C GLY A 36 -12.83 -4.33 5.74
N LEU A 37 -12.52 -4.71 4.50
CA LEU A 37 -11.25 -5.33 4.13
C LEU A 37 -10.08 -4.38 4.39
N PHE A 38 -10.17 -3.15 3.88
CA PHE A 38 -9.12 -2.14 4.08
C PHE A 38 -8.81 -1.94 5.57
N TYR A 39 -9.83 -1.79 6.41
CA TYR A 39 -9.63 -1.62 7.85
C TYR A 39 -8.96 -2.83 8.49
N ASN A 40 -9.38 -4.05 8.13
CA ASN A 40 -8.80 -5.22 8.75
C ASN A 40 -7.35 -5.44 8.32
N PHE A 41 -7.00 -5.19 7.05
CA PHE A 41 -5.59 -5.22 6.63
C PHE A 41 -4.78 -4.15 7.35
N TRP A 42 -5.31 -2.92 7.44
CA TRP A 42 -4.66 -1.84 8.18
C TRP A 42 -4.44 -2.20 9.66
N ASN A 43 -5.43 -2.82 10.30
CA ASN A 43 -5.33 -3.23 11.69
C ASN A 43 -4.34 -4.39 11.88
N TYR A 44 -4.35 -5.36 10.96
CA TYR A 44 -3.40 -6.47 10.96
C TYR A 44 -1.95 -5.97 10.85
N GLU A 45 -1.68 -5.05 9.92
CA GLU A 45 -0.34 -4.47 9.76
C GLU A 45 0.11 -3.73 11.02
N ILE A 46 -0.77 -2.94 11.63
CA ILE A 46 -0.45 -2.27 12.90
C ILE A 46 -0.17 -3.30 14.00
N GLU A 47 -0.99 -4.35 14.10
CA GLU A 47 -0.83 -5.40 15.11
C GLU A 47 0.50 -6.13 14.94
N SER A 48 0.86 -6.55 13.72
CA SER A 48 2.14 -7.17 13.39
C SER A 48 3.31 -6.31 13.84
N ILE A 49 3.32 -5.03 13.45
CA ILE A 49 4.38 -4.08 13.82
C ILE A 49 4.47 -3.94 15.34
N THR A 50 3.34 -3.82 16.03
CA THR A 50 3.34 -3.68 17.50
C THR A 50 3.77 -4.94 18.24
N LEU A 51 3.59 -6.12 17.64
CA LEU A 51 4.05 -7.40 18.18
C LEU A 51 5.55 -7.59 17.96
N GLU A 52 6.07 -7.15 16.82
CA GLU A 52 7.47 -7.30 16.42
C GLU A 52 8.38 -6.23 17.05
N GLU A 53 8.02 -4.95 16.91
CA GLU A 53 8.87 -3.81 17.29
C GLU A 53 8.39 -3.08 18.56
N GLY A 54 7.22 -3.44 19.08
CA GLY A 54 6.55 -2.75 20.18
C GLY A 54 5.73 -1.54 19.73
N ALA A 55 4.98 -0.97 20.67
CA ALA A 55 4.00 0.09 20.38
C ALA A 55 4.49 1.52 20.71
N TRP A 56 5.80 1.74 20.85
CA TRP A 56 6.38 3.06 21.12
C TRP A 56 6.26 3.96 19.87
N GLN A 57 6.29 5.29 20.05
CA GLN A 57 6.20 6.22 18.90
C GLN A 57 7.41 7.12 18.75
N GLY A 58 8.00 7.53 19.87
CA GLY A 58 9.29 8.19 19.90
C GLY A 58 10.15 7.51 20.96
N ARG A 59 11.46 7.51 20.73
CA ARG A 59 12.45 6.94 21.64
C ARG A 59 13.58 7.94 21.79
N ILE A 60 14.06 8.11 23.02
CA ILE A 60 15.19 8.98 23.33
C ILE A 60 16.23 8.16 24.08
N ALA A 61 17.46 8.18 23.58
CA ALA A 61 18.61 7.60 24.25
C ALA A 61 19.45 8.70 24.91
N GLY A 62 19.98 8.46 26.11
CA GLY A 62 20.85 9.44 26.74
C GLY A 62 21.17 9.15 28.21
N THR A 63 21.97 10.04 28.80
CA THR A 63 22.24 10.03 30.23
C THR A 63 21.17 10.86 30.95
N PHE A 64 20.31 10.18 31.71
CA PHE A 64 19.15 10.80 32.35
C PHE A 64 19.29 10.83 33.88
N ASN A 65 18.65 11.82 34.52
CA ASN A 65 18.46 11.83 35.97
C ASN A 65 17.36 10.82 36.36
N GLU A 66 17.32 10.40 37.63
CA GLU A 66 16.31 9.45 38.15
C GLU A 66 14.85 9.88 37.87
N ASP A 67 14.60 11.19 37.70
CA ASP A 67 13.28 11.76 37.47
C ASP A 67 12.89 11.92 35.99
N ALA A 68 13.75 11.56 35.03
CA ALA A 68 13.54 11.88 33.61
C ALA A 68 12.26 11.29 33.02
N VAL A 69 11.88 10.08 33.42
CA VAL A 69 10.59 9.48 33.02
C VAL A 69 9.43 10.35 33.50
N SER A 70 9.48 10.84 34.75
CA SER A 70 8.46 11.72 35.31
C SER A 70 8.42 13.07 34.58
N ASP A 71 9.58 13.60 34.19
CA ASP A 71 9.69 14.84 33.42
C ASP A 71 9.09 14.70 32.02
N ILE A 72 9.30 13.56 31.36
CA ILE A 72 8.68 13.24 30.07
C ILE A 72 7.17 13.08 30.22
N GLU A 73 6.70 12.39 31.26
CA GLU A 73 5.26 12.23 31.53
C GLU A 73 4.54 13.54 31.87
N ASN A 74 5.26 14.57 32.31
CA ASN A 74 4.70 15.90 32.55
C ASN A 74 4.31 16.65 31.27
N PHE A 75 4.77 16.20 30.09
CA PHE A 75 4.35 16.79 28.83
C PHE A 75 2.89 16.45 28.52
N ALA A 76 2.11 17.47 28.16
CA ALA A 76 0.66 17.33 28.00
C ALA A 76 0.21 16.28 26.97
N ASN A 77 1.03 16.01 25.95
CA ASN A 77 0.73 15.03 24.91
C ASN A 77 1.37 13.65 25.16
N VAL A 78 2.19 13.49 26.19
CA VAL A 78 2.74 12.19 26.58
C VAL A 78 1.67 11.43 27.36
N LYS A 79 1.45 10.18 26.95
CA LYS A 79 0.55 9.23 27.60
C LYS A 79 1.27 8.44 28.68
N ALA A 80 2.49 7.99 28.38
CA ALA A 80 3.36 7.23 29.26
C ALA A 80 4.80 7.30 28.72
N ALA A 81 5.77 7.11 29.59
CA ALA A 81 7.15 6.85 29.20
C ALA A 81 7.65 5.62 29.96
N ALA A 82 8.39 4.73 29.29
CA ALA A 82 8.91 3.51 29.87
C ALA A 82 10.39 3.38 29.55
N ILE A 83 11.19 2.96 30.54
CA ILE A 83 12.59 2.62 30.30
C ILE A 83 12.61 1.28 29.56
N ASN A 84 13.30 1.25 28.43
CA ASN A 84 13.53 0.04 27.68
C ASN A 84 14.77 -0.65 28.27
N GLU A 85 14.55 -1.63 29.14
CA GLU A 85 15.65 -2.32 29.85
C GLU A 85 16.55 -3.12 28.90
N ASP A 86 16.01 -3.60 27.77
CA ASP A 86 16.74 -4.42 26.80
C ASP A 86 17.77 -3.58 26.01
N LEU A 87 17.43 -2.31 25.75
CA LEU A 87 18.28 -1.35 25.02
C LEU A 87 19.08 -0.42 25.93
N SER A 88 18.76 -0.38 27.23
CA SER A 88 19.50 0.46 28.19
C SER A 88 20.75 -0.25 28.69
N ASP A 89 21.85 0.47 28.83
CA ASP A 89 23.06 -0.02 29.45
C ASP A 89 23.44 0.75 30.73
N GLY A 90 24.59 0.43 31.32
CA GLY A 90 25.03 1.05 32.57
C GLY A 90 25.35 2.56 32.48
N GLN A 91 25.41 3.12 31.28
CA GLN A 91 25.75 4.53 31.01
C GLN A 91 24.63 5.26 30.26
N THR A 92 23.96 4.61 29.30
CA THR A 92 22.85 5.20 28.53
C THR A 92 21.53 4.51 28.83
N LEU A 93 20.55 5.32 29.18
CA LEU A 93 19.17 4.91 29.38
C LEU A 93 18.40 5.18 28.08
N VAL A 94 17.60 4.21 27.66
CA VAL A 94 16.72 4.32 26.50
C VAL A 94 15.28 4.41 27.01
N ILE A 95 14.58 5.48 26.65
CA ILE A 95 13.20 5.73 27.09
C ILE A 95 12.26 5.69 25.89
N ASP A 96 11.32 4.75 25.93
CA ASP A 96 10.22 4.62 24.99
C ASP A 96 9.07 5.54 25.40
N ILE A 97 8.67 6.42 24.49
CA ILE A 97 7.65 7.46 24.72
C ILE A 97 6.39 7.11 23.94
N TYR A 98 5.28 7.10 24.66
CA TYR A 98 3.94 6.87 24.12
C TYR A 98 3.15 8.17 24.14
N PHE A 99 2.58 8.55 23.00
CA PHE A 99 1.84 9.81 22.84
C PHE A 99 0.32 9.59 22.87
N GLN A 100 -0.42 10.57 23.40
CA GLN A 100 -1.88 10.62 23.29
C GLN A 100 -2.32 10.96 21.86
N ASN A 101 -1.63 11.90 21.22
CA ASN A 101 -1.85 12.30 19.85
C ASN A 101 -0.56 12.19 19.03
N MET A 102 -0.48 11.12 18.23
CA MET A 102 0.69 10.79 17.41
C MET A 102 1.00 11.85 16.33
N ARG A 103 0.03 12.70 15.96
CA ARG A 103 0.20 13.65 14.85
C ARG A 103 1.21 14.76 15.13
N THR A 104 1.50 15.03 16.40
CA THR A 104 2.45 16.07 16.82
C THR A 104 3.78 15.48 17.27
N VAL A 105 4.03 14.18 17.06
CA VAL A 105 5.28 13.52 17.50
C VAL A 105 6.52 14.23 16.97
N TYR A 106 6.57 14.57 15.69
CA TYR A 106 7.68 15.33 15.08
C TYR A 106 7.80 16.79 15.57
N GLN A 107 6.83 17.29 16.34
CA GLN A 107 6.89 18.62 16.98
C GLN A 107 7.22 18.50 18.48
N ASP A 108 6.69 17.48 19.14
CA ASP A 108 6.80 17.29 20.58
C ASP A 108 8.13 16.64 20.96
N MET A 109 8.63 15.69 20.17
CA MET A 109 9.89 14.99 20.47
C MET A 109 11.11 15.94 20.54
N PRO A 110 11.31 16.88 19.60
CA PRO A 110 12.41 17.85 19.72
C PRO A 110 12.30 18.73 20.98
N LEU A 111 11.08 19.09 21.40
CA LEU A 111 10.85 19.88 22.62
C LEU A 111 11.16 19.07 23.89
N ILE A 112 10.84 17.77 23.88
CA ILE A 112 11.17 16.85 24.97
C ILE A 112 12.70 16.68 25.04
N ALA A 113 13.36 16.49 23.91
CA ALA A 113 14.83 16.38 23.83
C ALA A 113 15.52 17.66 24.33
N GLU A 114 15.07 18.84 23.88
CA GLU A 114 15.59 20.14 24.32
C GLU A 114 15.45 20.32 25.85
N GLN A 115 14.31 19.93 26.43
CA GLN A 115 14.07 20.03 27.87
C GLN A 115 14.97 19.08 28.68
N LEU A 116 15.25 17.89 28.14
CA LEU A 116 16.16 16.92 28.75
C LEU A 116 17.64 17.27 28.50
N GLY A 117 17.93 18.26 27.65
CA GLY A 117 19.29 18.66 27.29
C GLY A 117 20.01 17.63 26.42
N VAL A 118 19.24 16.84 25.67
CA VAL A 118 19.75 15.77 24.79
C VAL A 118 19.81 16.31 23.36
N PRO A 119 20.86 15.98 22.58
CA PRO A 119 20.94 16.40 21.18
C PRO A 119 19.86 15.74 20.30
N ASP A 120 19.49 16.40 19.21
CA ASP A 120 18.41 15.98 18.30
C ASP A 120 18.68 14.63 17.61
N ASP A 121 19.94 14.21 17.51
CA ASP A 121 20.37 12.93 16.93
C ASP A 121 20.11 11.72 17.83
N ALA A 122 19.93 11.93 19.14
CA ALA A 122 19.59 10.86 20.07
C ALA A 122 18.09 10.53 20.11
N VAL A 123 17.30 11.19 19.25
CA VAL A 123 15.87 10.99 19.09
C VAL A 123 15.61 10.05 17.93
N SER A 124 14.93 8.94 18.20
CA SER A 124 14.46 7.99 17.18
C SER A 124 12.94 7.99 17.12
N TYR A 125 12.41 7.75 15.92
CA TYR A 125 10.98 7.70 15.65
C TYR A 125 10.61 6.31 15.14
N HIS A 126 9.45 5.82 15.56
CA HIS A 126 8.93 4.55 15.04
C HIS A 126 8.28 4.79 13.68
N GLU A 127 9.09 5.01 12.64
CA GLU A 127 8.64 5.45 11.32
C GLU A 127 7.61 4.50 10.69
N LEU A 128 7.82 3.19 10.83
CA LEU A 128 6.93 2.16 10.28
C LEU A 128 5.52 2.30 10.86
N LEU A 129 5.37 2.28 12.18
CA LEU A 129 4.09 2.50 12.89
C LEU A 129 3.50 3.88 12.59
N LEU A 130 4.30 4.95 12.66
CA LEU A 130 3.84 6.33 12.41
C LEU A 130 3.29 6.50 10.99
N SER A 131 3.93 5.88 9.99
CA SER A 131 3.45 5.89 8.61
C SER A 131 2.09 5.20 8.48
N ARG A 132 1.85 4.10 9.23
CA ARG A 132 0.53 3.46 9.38
C ARG A 132 -0.47 4.30 10.20
N TYR A 133 -0.11 5.46 10.71
CA TYR A 133 -1.05 6.45 11.27
C TYR A 133 -1.09 7.75 10.47
N PHE A 134 -0.50 7.76 9.27
CA PHE A 134 -0.37 8.93 8.40
C PHE A 134 0.46 10.06 8.99
N VAL A 135 1.37 9.74 9.90
CA VAL A 135 2.32 10.67 10.48
C VAL A 135 3.65 10.39 9.79
N HIS A 136 4.13 11.36 9.02
CA HIS A 136 5.39 11.28 8.28
C HIS A 136 6.24 12.47 8.66
N ASP A 137 7.56 12.31 8.55
CA ASP A 137 8.48 13.41 8.78
C ASP A 137 8.18 14.54 7.76
N PRO A 138 7.92 15.78 8.22
CA PRO A 138 7.75 16.93 7.34
C PRO A 138 8.96 17.23 6.44
N GLN A 139 10.15 16.73 6.77
CA GLN A 139 11.41 16.95 6.03
C GLN A 139 11.74 15.82 5.05
N ASP A 140 11.01 14.71 5.08
CA ASP A 140 11.23 13.59 4.16
C ASP A 140 10.93 14.01 2.70
N ALA A 141 11.90 13.77 1.82
CA ALA A 141 11.82 14.13 0.41
C ALA A 141 10.89 13.20 -0.38
N ASP A 142 10.69 11.95 0.06
CA ASP A 142 9.97 10.91 -0.67
C ASP A 142 8.89 10.22 0.19
N PRO A 143 7.83 10.94 0.63
CA PRO A 143 6.81 10.36 1.50
C PRO A 143 6.05 9.22 0.80
N PRO A 144 5.70 8.14 1.52
CA PRO A 144 5.05 6.97 0.93
C PRO A 144 3.66 7.30 0.35
N LEU A 145 3.53 7.20 -0.98
CA LEU A 145 2.31 7.58 -1.73
C LEU A 145 1.22 6.50 -1.78
N LEU A 146 1.40 5.35 -1.11
CA LEU A 146 0.48 4.22 -1.14
C LEU A 146 -0.95 4.61 -0.74
N MET A 147 -1.08 5.47 0.26
CA MET A 147 -2.39 5.91 0.73
C MET A 147 -3.10 6.89 -0.20
N ALA A 148 -2.35 7.80 -0.83
CA ALA A 148 -2.91 8.68 -1.87
C ALA A 148 -3.42 7.86 -3.06
N PHE A 149 -2.72 6.79 -3.40
CA PHE A 149 -3.16 5.83 -4.42
C PHE A 149 -4.46 5.13 -4.02
N TYR A 150 -4.56 4.55 -2.82
CA TYR A 150 -5.80 3.91 -2.33
C TYR A 150 -6.99 4.87 -2.31
N LEU A 151 -6.80 6.10 -1.83
CA LEU A 151 -7.83 7.14 -1.82
C LEU A 151 -8.28 7.49 -3.25
N THR A 152 -7.33 7.61 -4.19
CA THR A 152 -7.62 7.89 -5.61
C THR A 152 -8.46 6.79 -6.23
N VAL A 153 -8.11 5.51 -5.99
CA VAL A 153 -8.90 4.37 -6.47
C VAL A 153 -10.30 4.37 -5.85
N LEU A 154 -10.42 4.60 -4.53
CA LEU A 154 -11.71 4.69 -3.83
C LEU A 154 -12.61 5.79 -4.43
N LEU A 155 -12.05 6.96 -4.75
CA LEU A 155 -12.78 8.07 -5.36
C LEU A 155 -13.26 7.72 -6.78
N ILE A 156 -12.40 7.09 -7.60
CA ILE A 156 -12.76 6.63 -8.96
C ILE A 156 -13.91 5.62 -8.89
N VAL A 157 -13.81 4.65 -7.99
CA VAL A 157 -14.83 3.60 -7.82
C VAL A 157 -16.14 4.19 -7.31
N SER A 158 -16.08 5.07 -6.30
CA SER A 158 -17.26 5.78 -5.80
C SER A 158 -17.95 6.61 -6.89
N ALA A 159 -17.18 7.33 -7.71
CA ALA A 159 -17.72 8.08 -8.84
C ALA A 159 -18.42 7.16 -9.87
N SER A 160 -17.86 5.97 -10.11
CA SER A 160 -18.48 4.97 -10.98
C SER A 160 -19.84 4.51 -10.44
N LEU A 161 -19.93 4.20 -9.14
CA LEU A 161 -21.16 3.80 -8.45
C LEU A 161 -22.21 4.92 -8.47
N ILE A 162 -21.81 6.17 -8.26
CA ILE A 162 -22.70 7.34 -8.34
C ILE A 162 -23.38 7.39 -9.71
N LEU A 163 -22.62 7.21 -10.79
CA LEU A 163 -23.15 7.25 -12.16
C LEU A 163 -24.10 6.07 -12.45
N ILE A 164 -23.84 4.90 -11.88
CA ILE A 164 -24.70 3.71 -12.00
C ILE A 164 -26.07 3.98 -11.36
N ILE A 165 -26.06 4.41 -10.10
CA ILE A 165 -27.29 4.69 -9.35
C ILE A 165 -28.03 5.89 -9.94
N HIS A 166 -27.30 6.91 -10.40
CA HIS A 166 -27.87 8.09 -11.07
C HIS A 166 -28.77 7.68 -12.23
N ASN A 167 -28.29 6.72 -13.03
CA ASN A 167 -29.03 6.26 -14.18
C ASN A 167 -30.31 5.52 -13.78
N SER A 168 -30.25 4.62 -12.79
CA SER A 168 -31.43 3.93 -12.26
C SER A 168 -32.48 4.92 -11.74
N PHE A 169 -32.07 5.95 -11.01
CA PHE A 169 -32.98 7.01 -10.57
C PHE A 169 -33.52 7.85 -11.73
N ALA A 170 -32.69 8.19 -12.71
CA ALA A 170 -33.11 8.96 -13.88
C ALA A 170 -34.21 8.23 -14.66
N VAL A 171 -34.05 6.92 -14.88
CA VAL A 171 -35.08 6.08 -15.52
C VAL A 171 -36.34 6.05 -14.66
N SER A 172 -36.21 5.80 -13.35
CA SER A 172 -37.35 5.70 -12.44
C SER A 172 -38.15 6.99 -12.34
N MET A 173 -37.48 8.11 -12.11
CA MET A 173 -38.10 9.42 -11.94
C MET A 173 -38.73 9.92 -13.25
N ASN A 174 -38.10 9.64 -14.41
CA ASN A 174 -38.65 10.05 -15.70
C ASN A 174 -39.98 9.39 -16.05
N THR A 175 -40.29 8.21 -15.51
CA THR A 175 -41.61 7.58 -15.70
C THR A 175 -42.77 8.44 -15.17
N ARG A 176 -42.48 9.41 -14.29
CA ARG A 176 -43.46 10.25 -13.59
C ARG A 176 -43.49 11.70 -14.02
N VAL A 177 -42.75 12.05 -15.09
CA VAL A 177 -42.71 13.42 -15.62
C VAL A 177 -44.12 13.99 -15.82
N HIS A 178 -45.03 13.21 -16.39
CA HIS A 178 -46.42 13.63 -16.62
C HIS A 178 -47.18 13.93 -15.32
N GLN A 179 -47.05 13.08 -14.30
CA GLN A 179 -47.73 13.27 -13.01
C GLN A 179 -47.22 14.53 -12.29
N PHE A 180 -45.90 14.77 -12.30
CA PHE A 180 -45.34 16.00 -11.75
C PHE A 180 -45.68 17.23 -12.59
N GLY A 181 -45.92 17.09 -13.90
CA GLY A 181 -46.48 18.14 -14.76
C GLY A 181 -47.88 18.58 -14.33
N ILE A 182 -48.73 17.63 -13.94
CA ILE A 182 -50.06 17.92 -13.38
C ILE A 182 -49.93 18.63 -12.03
N PHE A 183 -49.09 18.13 -11.12
CA PHE A 183 -48.90 18.80 -9.82
C PHE A 183 -48.32 20.20 -9.94
N SER A 184 -47.38 20.42 -10.86
CA SER A 184 -46.84 21.74 -11.18
C SER A 184 -47.92 22.67 -11.75
N SER A 185 -48.85 22.15 -12.57
CA SER A 185 -50.02 22.90 -13.06
C SER A 185 -50.98 23.32 -11.94
N ILE A 186 -51.09 22.51 -10.89
CA ILE A 186 -51.93 22.77 -9.71
C ILE A 186 -51.24 23.74 -8.72
N GLY A 187 -49.97 24.08 -8.94
CA GLY A 187 -49.21 25.05 -8.12
C GLY A 187 -48.11 24.44 -7.23
N ALA A 188 -47.75 23.17 -7.42
CA ALA A 188 -46.63 22.57 -6.69
C ALA A 188 -45.29 23.24 -7.07
N THR A 189 -44.54 23.69 -6.07
CA THR A 189 -43.24 24.35 -6.30
C THR A 189 -42.16 23.33 -6.70
N PRO A 190 -41.13 23.75 -7.47
CA PRO A 190 -39.96 22.89 -7.78
C PRO A 190 -39.30 22.31 -6.52
N GLY A 191 -39.25 23.08 -5.43
CA GLY A 191 -38.74 22.61 -4.14
C GLY A 191 -39.54 21.45 -3.57
N GLN A 192 -40.87 21.54 -3.58
CA GLN A 192 -41.76 20.47 -3.10
C GLN A 192 -41.62 19.19 -3.92
N ILE A 193 -41.53 19.29 -5.26
CA ILE A 193 -41.33 18.14 -6.14
C ILE A 193 -39.98 17.47 -5.87
N ARG A 194 -38.90 18.25 -5.74
CA ARG A 194 -37.55 17.73 -5.44
C ARG A 194 -37.53 17.02 -4.09
N THR A 195 -38.08 17.62 -3.04
CA THR A 195 -38.11 17.01 -1.70
C THR A 195 -38.93 15.73 -1.69
N CYS A 196 -40.06 15.68 -2.40
CA CYS A 196 -40.84 14.46 -2.55
C CYS A 196 -40.04 13.32 -3.19
N LEU A 197 -39.34 13.61 -4.30
CA LEU A 197 -38.50 12.64 -5.01
C LEU A 197 -37.34 12.13 -4.15
N LEU A 198 -36.70 13.02 -3.38
CA LEU A 198 -35.61 12.66 -2.47
C LEU A 198 -36.09 11.83 -1.28
N GLN A 199 -37.26 12.15 -0.72
CA GLN A 199 -37.86 11.36 0.38
C GLN A 199 -38.21 9.94 -0.07
N GLU A 200 -38.73 9.79 -1.28
CA GLU A 200 -39.01 8.47 -1.84
C GLU A 200 -37.73 7.69 -2.13
N ALA A 201 -36.70 8.33 -2.70
CA ALA A 201 -35.39 7.73 -2.89
C ALA A 201 -34.81 7.24 -1.56
N ALA A 202 -34.90 8.06 -0.51
CA ALA A 202 -34.46 7.67 0.83
C ALA A 202 -35.23 6.44 1.36
N VAL A 203 -36.57 6.47 1.30
CA VAL A 203 -37.41 5.33 1.77
C VAL A 203 -37.12 4.05 0.98
N LEU A 204 -36.87 4.16 -0.32
CA LEU A 204 -36.48 3.02 -1.15
C LEU A 204 -35.10 2.49 -0.75
N CYS A 205 -34.12 3.36 -0.49
CA CYS A 205 -32.73 2.94 -0.31
C CYS A 205 -32.35 2.56 1.13
N ILE A 206 -33.10 2.93 2.16
CA ILE A 206 -32.77 2.59 3.56
C ILE A 206 -32.53 1.09 3.77
N LEU A 207 -33.50 0.24 3.38
CA LEU A 207 -33.36 -1.21 3.56
C LEU A 207 -32.22 -1.81 2.72
N PRO A 208 -32.10 -1.50 1.41
CA PRO A 208 -30.94 -1.91 0.61
C PRO A 208 -29.59 -1.52 1.20
N ILE A 209 -29.46 -0.29 1.70
CA ILE A 209 -28.20 0.18 2.30
C ILE A 209 -27.88 -0.65 3.54
N LEU A 210 -28.85 -0.84 4.44
CA LEU A 210 -28.65 -1.63 5.65
C LEU A 210 -28.28 -3.09 5.34
N PHE A 211 -29.06 -3.77 4.50
CA PHE A 211 -28.76 -5.16 4.14
C PHE A 211 -27.47 -5.29 3.32
N GLY A 212 -27.20 -4.33 2.44
CA GLY A 212 -25.97 -4.29 1.67
C GLY A 212 -24.76 -4.16 2.59
N SER A 213 -24.77 -3.21 3.51
CA SER A 213 -23.70 -3.02 4.49
C SER A 213 -23.51 -4.27 5.36
N LEU A 214 -24.57 -4.85 5.92
CA LEU A 214 -24.47 -6.07 6.73
C LEU A 214 -23.88 -7.24 5.92
N LEU A 215 -24.31 -7.43 4.68
CA LEU A 215 -23.75 -8.49 3.83
C LEU A 215 -22.29 -8.20 3.44
N GLY A 216 -21.93 -6.94 3.22
CA GLY A 216 -20.55 -6.53 2.97
C GLY A 216 -19.63 -6.84 4.16
N ILE A 217 -20.10 -6.63 5.39
CA ILE A 217 -19.38 -7.02 6.61
C ILE A 217 -19.23 -8.55 6.68
N ALA A 218 -20.31 -9.29 6.45
CA ALA A 218 -20.28 -10.75 6.47
C ALA A 218 -19.32 -11.34 5.41
N LEU A 219 -19.29 -10.74 4.21
CA LEU A 219 -18.34 -11.11 3.16
C LEU A 219 -16.90 -10.75 3.56
N SER A 220 -16.68 -9.60 4.18
CA SER A 220 -15.37 -9.22 4.71
C SER A 220 -14.87 -10.24 5.74
N PHE A 221 -15.73 -10.66 6.67
CA PHE A 221 -15.42 -11.72 7.62
C PHE A 221 -15.05 -13.03 6.91
N GLY A 222 -15.86 -13.47 5.94
CA GLY A 222 -15.58 -14.70 5.19
C GLY A 222 -14.26 -14.65 4.39
N ILE A 223 -13.90 -13.48 3.87
CA ILE A 223 -12.62 -13.29 3.16
C ILE A 223 -11.44 -13.38 4.14
N ILE A 224 -11.51 -12.77 5.33
CA ILE A 224 -10.42 -12.87 6.31
C ILE A 224 -10.22 -14.31 6.76
N GLN A 225 -11.32 -15.03 7.02
CA GLN A 225 -11.26 -16.45 7.35
C GLN A 225 -10.62 -17.27 6.22
N LEU A 226 -10.97 -16.98 4.97
CA LEU A 226 -10.35 -17.61 3.81
C LEU A 226 -8.85 -17.30 3.73
N VAL A 227 -8.44 -16.06 4.00
CA VAL A 227 -7.02 -15.67 4.03
C VAL A 227 -6.28 -16.42 5.12
N ASN A 228 -6.83 -16.53 6.33
CA ASN A 228 -6.21 -17.30 7.41
C ASN A 228 -6.06 -18.78 7.05
N ILE A 229 -7.04 -19.39 6.39
CA ILE A 229 -6.93 -20.79 5.92
C ILE A 229 -5.87 -20.94 4.83
N LEU A 230 -5.78 -19.98 3.90
CA LEU A 230 -4.79 -20.03 2.82
C LEU A 230 -3.37 -19.73 3.30
N ALA A 231 -3.24 -19.02 4.42
CA ALA A 231 -1.97 -18.62 5.03
C ALA A 231 -1.67 -19.40 6.32
N ASP A 232 -2.36 -20.51 6.56
CA ASP A 232 -2.15 -21.38 7.72
C ASP A 232 -0.78 -22.07 7.60
N GLY A 233 -0.02 -22.07 8.68
CA GLY A 233 1.32 -22.68 8.73
C GLY A 233 2.48 -21.83 8.22
N ILE A 234 2.28 -20.55 7.88
CA ILE A 234 3.38 -19.63 7.54
C ILE A 234 4.06 -19.18 8.84
N ALA A 235 5.37 -19.41 8.96
CA ALA A 235 6.16 -19.01 10.14
C ALA A 235 6.16 -17.48 10.32
N GLY A 236 6.19 -16.99 11.57
CA GLY A 236 6.15 -15.55 11.90
C GLY A 236 4.79 -14.87 11.70
N ARG A 237 3.82 -15.51 11.04
CA ARG A 237 2.49 -14.96 10.83
C ARG A 237 1.60 -15.15 12.07
N HIS A 238 0.94 -14.07 12.52
CA HIS A 238 -0.17 -14.19 13.47
C HIS A 238 -1.52 -14.31 12.75
N GLU A 239 -2.51 -14.93 13.40
CA GLU A 239 -3.85 -15.01 12.82
C GLU A 239 -4.47 -13.62 12.70
N ALA A 240 -5.02 -13.30 11.52
CA ALA A 240 -5.75 -12.05 11.34
C ALA A 240 -7.09 -12.14 12.06
N VAL A 241 -7.24 -11.42 13.17
CA VAL A 241 -8.50 -11.38 13.93
C VAL A 241 -9.45 -10.39 13.26
N PHE A 242 -10.61 -10.88 12.81
CA PHE A 242 -11.63 -9.99 12.26
C PHE A 242 -12.09 -9.00 13.33
N SER A 243 -11.77 -7.73 13.09
CA SER A 243 -12.13 -6.60 13.93
C SER A 243 -13.00 -5.64 13.12
N TYR A 244 -14.03 -5.08 13.75
CA TYR A 244 -14.91 -4.12 13.08
C TYR A 244 -15.35 -3.02 14.04
N HIS A 245 -14.68 -1.86 13.95
CA HIS A 245 -14.98 -0.73 14.81
C HIS A 245 -16.32 -0.05 14.42
N PRO A 246 -17.20 0.32 15.36
CA PRO A 246 -18.49 0.96 15.08
C PRO A 246 -18.39 2.24 14.24
N LEU A 247 -17.27 2.97 14.35
CA LEU A 247 -17.02 4.17 13.54
C LEU A 247 -16.97 3.85 12.04
N ILE A 248 -16.41 2.70 11.65
CA ILE A 248 -16.33 2.27 10.24
C ILE A 248 -17.71 1.93 9.72
N PHE A 249 -18.55 1.30 10.55
CA PHE A 249 -19.96 1.12 10.24
C PHE A 249 -20.65 2.45 9.96
N ALA A 250 -20.41 3.46 10.81
CA ALA A 250 -20.98 4.79 10.63
C ALA A 250 -20.47 5.46 9.34
N VAL A 251 -19.17 5.38 9.06
CA VAL A 251 -18.54 5.94 7.86
C VAL A 251 -19.07 5.26 6.59
N THR A 252 -19.16 3.93 6.58
CA THR A 252 -19.66 3.16 5.41
C THR A 252 -21.13 3.44 5.13
N ILE A 253 -21.99 3.53 6.15
CA ILE A 253 -23.39 3.94 6.01
C ILE A 253 -23.47 5.38 5.50
N LEU A 254 -22.70 6.30 6.07
CA LEU A 254 -22.71 7.71 5.68
C LEU A 254 -22.25 7.88 4.23
N ALA A 255 -21.18 7.21 3.83
CA ALA A 255 -20.66 7.24 2.47
C ALA A 255 -21.63 6.60 1.47
N SER A 256 -22.29 5.49 1.84
CA SER A 256 -23.34 4.86 1.03
C SER A 256 -24.56 5.77 0.87
N ALA A 257 -25.00 6.41 1.96
CA ALA A 257 -26.11 7.36 1.96
C ALA A 257 -25.77 8.60 1.13
N LEU A 258 -24.55 9.14 1.24
CA LEU A 258 -24.07 10.27 0.45
C LEU A 258 -24.03 9.92 -1.03
N THR A 259 -23.53 8.74 -1.38
CA THR A 259 -23.50 8.21 -2.76
C THR A 259 -24.91 8.18 -3.35
N VAL A 260 -25.87 7.57 -2.66
CA VAL A 260 -27.28 7.51 -3.09
C VAL A 260 -27.91 8.90 -3.18
N PHE A 261 -27.64 9.77 -2.21
CA PHE A 261 -28.16 11.13 -2.18
C PHE A 261 -27.70 11.95 -3.38
N VAL A 262 -26.39 11.95 -3.67
CA VAL A 262 -25.81 12.65 -4.82
C VAL A 262 -26.39 12.09 -6.13
N SER A 263 -26.49 10.77 -6.24
CA SER A 263 -27.07 10.09 -7.41
C SER A 263 -28.53 10.45 -7.65
N ALA A 264 -29.36 10.55 -6.61
CA ALA A 264 -30.78 10.89 -6.69
C ALA A 264 -31.02 12.41 -6.86
N TRP A 265 -30.13 13.24 -6.34
CA TRP A 265 -30.29 14.70 -6.37
C TRP A 265 -30.16 15.26 -7.79
N LEU A 266 -29.16 14.82 -8.56
CA LEU A 266 -28.96 15.24 -9.95
C LEU A 266 -30.23 15.10 -10.83
N PRO A 267 -30.89 13.92 -10.92
CA PRO A 267 -32.10 13.75 -11.71
C PRO A 267 -33.31 14.46 -11.08
N ALA A 268 -33.44 14.46 -9.74
CA ALA A 268 -34.53 15.15 -9.06
C ALA A 268 -34.51 16.67 -9.31
N ARG A 269 -33.32 17.29 -9.29
CA ARG A 269 -33.15 18.72 -9.60
C ARG A 269 -33.56 19.02 -11.04
N LYS A 270 -33.15 18.17 -11.99
CA LYS A 270 -33.51 18.31 -13.41
C LYS A 270 -35.03 18.19 -13.61
N LEU A 271 -35.65 17.20 -12.97
CA LEU A 271 -37.09 16.93 -13.10
C LEU A 271 -37.95 18.04 -12.46
N SER A 272 -37.55 18.53 -11.29
CA SER A 272 -38.29 19.58 -10.56
C SER A 272 -38.39 20.91 -11.30
N ARG A 273 -37.48 21.17 -12.25
CA ARG A 273 -37.41 22.41 -13.02
C ARG A 273 -38.15 22.34 -14.36
N LEU A 274 -38.75 21.19 -14.71
CA LEU A 274 -39.54 21.07 -15.93
C LEU A 274 -40.83 21.87 -15.81
N THR A 275 -41.15 22.64 -16.85
CA THR A 275 -42.41 23.38 -16.89
C THR A 275 -43.60 22.44 -17.07
N PRO A 276 -44.82 22.81 -16.62
CA PRO A 276 -46.00 21.98 -16.84
C PRO A 276 -46.23 21.63 -18.30
N LEU A 277 -46.02 22.62 -19.19
CA LEU A 277 -46.15 22.43 -20.63
C LEU A 277 -45.11 21.43 -21.16
N GLU A 278 -43.85 21.54 -20.72
CA GLU A 278 -42.80 20.57 -21.09
C GLU A 278 -43.09 19.19 -20.54
N ALA A 279 -43.61 19.06 -19.33
CA ALA A 279 -43.93 17.78 -18.69
C ALA A 279 -45.11 17.06 -19.35
N ILE A 280 -46.11 17.82 -19.81
CA ILE A 280 -47.27 17.30 -20.56
C ILE A 280 -46.88 16.98 -22.01
N LYS A 281 -46.09 17.85 -22.67
CA LYS A 281 -45.52 17.58 -24.01
C LYS A 281 -44.48 16.45 -24.02
N ASN A 282 -43.72 16.25 -22.93
CA ASN A 282 -42.74 15.16 -22.78
C ASN A 282 -43.42 13.80 -22.56
N THR A 283 -44.44 13.45 -23.35
CA THR A 283 -45.15 12.16 -23.27
C THR A 283 -44.34 10.98 -23.85
N GLY A 284 -43.03 10.94 -23.58
CA GLY A 284 -42.13 9.84 -23.93
C GLY A 284 -41.50 9.91 -25.32
N GLU A 285 -41.61 11.04 -26.03
CA GLU A 285 -40.91 11.22 -27.30
C GLU A 285 -39.54 11.84 -27.07
N LEU A 286 -38.47 11.07 -27.31
CA LEU A 286 -37.14 11.62 -27.58
C LEU A 286 -37.20 12.39 -28.91
N GLN A 287 -37.81 13.59 -28.91
CA GLN A 287 -37.83 14.41 -30.11
C GLN A 287 -36.42 14.93 -30.40
N LEU A 288 -35.87 14.49 -31.53
CA LEU A 288 -34.67 15.08 -32.11
C LEU A 288 -34.97 16.55 -32.40
N LYS A 289 -34.26 17.48 -31.75
CA LYS A 289 -34.31 18.92 -32.09
C LYS A 289 -33.91 19.20 -33.55
N ARG A 290 -33.33 18.24 -34.29
CA ARG A 290 -33.05 18.29 -35.74
C ARG A 290 -32.71 16.89 -36.29
N LYS A 291 -33.29 16.48 -37.43
CA LYS A 291 -32.79 15.36 -38.26
C LYS A 291 -31.40 15.75 -38.79
N LYS A 292 -30.34 15.06 -38.38
CA LYS A 292 -29.02 15.17 -39.02
C LYS A 292 -28.65 13.79 -39.52
N ASN A 293 -28.60 13.65 -40.85
CA ASN A 293 -28.29 12.41 -41.55
C ASN A 293 -27.01 11.77 -41.00
N SER A 294 -27.02 10.45 -40.84
CA SER A 294 -25.85 9.68 -40.42
C SER A 294 -25.19 9.12 -41.68
N SER A 295 -24.50 9.95 -42.46
CA SER A 295 -24.03 9.61 -43.81
C SER A 295 -23.27 8.29 -43.88
N ILE A 296 -22.48 7.96 -42.85
CA ILE A 296 -21.72 6.70 -42.77
C ILE A 296 -22.64 5.49 -42.54
N LEU A 297 -23.59 5.57 -41.61
CA LEU A 297 -24.51 4.45 -41.32
C LEU A 297 -25.50 4.22 -42.45
N THR A 298 -25.92 5.30 -43.12
CA THR A 298 -26.75 5.21 -44.32
C THR A 298 -25.97 4.58 -45.49
N LEU A 299 -24.67 4.86 -45.62
CA LEU A 299 -23.82 4.29 -46.66
C LEU A 299 -23.65 2.77 -46.50
N PHE A 300 -23.40 2.29 -45.28
CA PHE A 300 -23.15 0.86 -45.03
C PHE A 300 -24.41 0.02 -44.83
N PHE A 301 -25.49 0.60 -44.29
CA PHE A 301 -26.68 -0.15 -43.86
C PHE A 301 -28.01 0.44 -44.33
N GLY A 302 -28.00 1.38 -45.28
CA GLY A 302 -29.21 1.93 -45.90
C GLY A 302 -30.14 2.66 -44.92
N ILE A 303 -31.45 2.46 -45.09
CA ILE A 303 -32.50 3.13 -44.31
C ILE A 303 -32.49 2.65 -42.86
N GLU A 304 -32.28 1.35 -42.64
CA GLU A 304 -32.14 0.75 -41.30
C GLU A 304 -30.96 1.37 -40.54
N GLY A 305 -29.84 1.63 -41.23
CA GLY A 305 -28.68 2.33 -40.69
C GLY A 305 -28.95 3.80 -40.32
N GLU A 306 -29.74 4.50 -41.13
CA GLU A 306 -30.13 5.88 -40.83
C GLU A 306 -31.03 5.96 -39.59
N LEU A 307 -32.01 5.04 -39.49
CA LEU A 307 -32.89 4.93 -38.33
C LEU A 307 -32.10 4.58 -37.07
N ALA A 308 -31.19 3.60 -37.15
CA ALA A 308 -30.28 3.24 -36.05
C ALA A 308 -29.41 4.43 -35.61
N GLY A 309 -28.81 5.16 -36.57
CA GLY A 309 -27.98 6.33 -36.28
C GLY A 309 -28.75 7.48 -35.64
N ASN A 310 -29.99 7.71 -36.05
CA ASN A 310 -30.87 8.72 -35.45
C ASN A 310 -31.27 8.34 -34.02
N ALA A 311 -31.56 7.07 -33.77
CA ALA A 311 -31.86 6.55 -32.44
C ALA A 311 -30.67 6.72 -31.47
N LEU A 312 -29.47 6.33 -31.89
CA LEU A 312 -28.24 6.49 -31.10
C LEU A 312 -27.92 7.96 -30.79
N LYS A 313 -28.15 8.87 -31.75
CA LYS A 313 -27.97 10.32 -31.55
C LYS A 313 -28.98 10.88 -30.54
N ALA A 314 -30.21 10.39 -30.55
CA ALA A 314 -31.24 10.80 -29.57
C ALA A 314 -30.86 10.40 -28.14
N GLN A 315 -30.16 9.27 -27.97
CA GLN A 315 -29.74 8.75 -26.66
C GLN A 315 -28.30 9.14 -26.26
N LYS A 316 -27.61 9.99 -27.02
CA LYS A 316 -26.18 10.28 -26.83
C LYS A 316 -25.79 10.63 -25.38
N LYS A 317 -26.67 11.30 -24.63
CA LYS A 317 -26.41 11.65 -23.22
C LYS A 317 -26.44 10.44 -22.28
N ALA A 318 -27.43 9.56 -22.38
CA ALA A 318 -27.56 8.40 -21.50
C ALA A 318 -26.53 7.31 -21.84
N LEU A 319 -26.21 7.12 -23.13
CA LEU A 319 -25.12 6.24 -23.55
C LEU A 319 -23.76 6.75 -23.01
N ARG A 320 -23.47 8.06 -23.12
CA ARG A 320 -22.23 8.65 -22.57
C ARG A 320 -22.08 8.44 -21.06
N THR A 321 -23.14 8.61 -20.29
CA THR A 321 -23.08 8.39 -18.83
C THR A 321 -22.86 6.91 -18.49
N SER A 322 -23.43 6.00 -19.27
CA SER A 322 -23.21 4.56 -19.11
C SER A 322 -21.79 4.14 -19.46
N THR A 323 -21.27 4.62 -20.61
CA THR A 323 -19.90 4.35 -21.02
C THR A 323 -18.91 4.95 -20.02
N LEU A 324 -19.12 6.19 -19.58
CA LEU A 324 -18.24 6.84 -18.59
C LEU A 324 -18.18 6.07 -17.26
N SER A 325 -19.33 5.58 -16.79
CA SER A 325 -19.41 4.74 -15.60
C SER A 325 -18.62 3.44 -15.77
N LEU A 326 -18.78 2.78 -16.92
CA LEU A 326 -18.06 1.54 -17.24
C LEU A 326 -16.55 1.79 -17.34
N THR A 327 -16.13 2.86 -18.02
CA THR A 327 -14.70 3.22 -18.16
C THR A 327 -14.06 3.56 -16.82
N LEU A 328 -14.77 4.27 -15.92
CA LEU A 328 -14.26 4.55 -14.58
C LEU A 328 -14.11 3.27 -13.74
N SER A 329 -15.07 2.34 -13.86
CA SER A 329 -14.99 1.04 -13.20
C SER A 329 -13.80 0.22 -13.69
N PHE A 330 -13.59 0.14 -15.01
CA PHE A 330 -12.42 -0.54 -15.59
C PHE A 330 -11.11 0.17 -15.26
N LEU A 331 -11.10 1.51 -15.23
CA LEU A 331 -9.92 2.27 -14.85
C LEU A 331 -9.50 1.96 -13.41
N GLY A 332 -10.43 2.01 -12.46
CA GLY A 332 -10.15 1.64 -11.06
C GLY A 332 -9.64 0.21 -10.93
N PHE A 333 -10.22 -0.73 -11.69
CA PHE A 333 -9.75 -2.11 -11.77
C PHE A 333 -8.32 -2.22 -12.31
N THR A 334 -8.04 -1.63 -13.47
CA THR A 334 -6.73 -1.70 -14.13
C THR A 334 -5.66 -1.05 -13.26
N LEU A 335 -5.93 0.10 -12.65
CA LEU A 335 -5.00 0.73 -11.71
C LEU A 335 -4.63 -0.20 -10.56
N MET A 336 -5.62 -0.88 -9.98
CA MET A 336 -5.38 -1.79 -8.87
C MET A 336 -4.60 -3.04 -9.32
N LEU A 337 -4.91 -3.63 -10.48
CA LEU A 337 -4.12 -4.72 -11.04
C LEU A 337 -2.66 -4.29 -11.30
N CYS A 338 -2.45 -3.12 -11.92
CA CYS A 338 -1.12 -2.60 -12.18
C CYS A 338 -0.32 -2.42 -10.89
N PHE A 339 -0.96 -1.93 -9.82
CA PHE A 339 -0.34 -1.80 -8.51
C PHE A 339 0.14 -3.14 -7.96
N PHE A 340 -0.72 -4.17 -7.94
CA PHE A 340 -0.32 -5.50 -7.44
C PHE A 340 0.76 -6.15 -8.29
N THR A 341 0.65 -6.06 -9.62
CA THR A 341 1.71 -6.59 -10.50
C THR A 341 3.03 -5.86 -10.28
N LEU A 342 2.99 -4.55 -10.05
CA LEU A 342 4.19 -3.77 -9.81
C LEU A 342 4.79 -4.09 -8.43
N SER A 343 3.96 -4.27 -7.41
CA SER A 343 4.37 -4.68 -6.06
C SER A 343 5.00 -6.08 -6.05
N GLU A 344 4.43 -7.04 -6.77
CA GLU A 344 4.99 -8.38 -6.95
C GLU A 344 6.35 -8.33 -7.66
N ILE A 345 6.42 -7.64 -8.80
CA ILE A 345 7.67 -7.46 -9.56
C ILE A 345 8.72 -6.76 -8.68
N SER A 346 8.31 -5.74 -7.92
CA SER A 346 9.19 -5.03 -6.99
C SER A 346 9.76 -5.99 -5.96
N THR A 347 8.90 -6.70 -5.22
CA THR A 347 9.31 -7.63 -4.15
C THR A 347 10.23 -8.71 -4.69
N ASN A 348 9.90 -9.29 -5.85
CA ASN A 348 10.74 -10.32 -6.46
C ASN A 348 12.10 -9.76 -6.89
N HIS A 349 12.18 -8.56 -7.46
CA HIS A 349 13.46 -7.96 -7.83
C HIS A 349 14.28 -7.45 -6.63
N THR A 350 13.65 -6.79 -5.65
CA THR A 350 14.37 -6.13 -4.54
C THR A 350 14.82 -7.12 -3.47
N TYR A 351 14.12 -8.24 -3.32
CA TYR A 351 14.42 -9.24 -2.30
C TYR A 351 14.84 -10.59 -2.90
N PHE A 352 13.91 -11.32 -3.53
CA PHE A 352 14.15 -12.72 -3.90
C PHE A 352 15.23 -12.91 -4.98
N GLU A 353 15.24 -12.11 -6.04
CA GLU A 353 16.26 -12.20 -7.10
C GLU A 353 17.59 -11.58 -6.64
N ARG A 354 17.54 -10.47 -5.89
CA ARG A 354 18.76 -9.80 -5.39
C ARG A 354 19.57 -10.69 -4.46
N TYR A 355 18.91 -11.45 -3.59
CA TYR A 355 19.54 -12.30 -2.59
C TYR A 355 19.47 -13.79 -2.92
N GLN A 356 19.11 -14.16 -4.16
CA GLN A 356 18.93 -15.56 -4.56
C GLN A 356 20.17 -16.43 -4.33
N ASP A 357 21.35 -15.84 -4.51
CA ASP A 357 22.65 -16.50 -4.38
C ASP A 357 23.43 -16.06 -3.12
N ALA A 358 22.76 -15.32 -2.22
CA ALA A 358 23.40 -14.79 -1.02
C ALA A 358 23.15 -15.64 0.23
N TRP A 359 22.08 -16.43 0.23
CA TRP A 359 21.69 -17.31 1.33
C TRP A 359 20.75 -18.41 0.84
N ASP A 360 20.65 -19.50 1.59
CA ASP A 360 19.64 -20.54 1.40
C ASP A 360 18.89 -20.85 2.69
N VAL A 361 19.61 -20.94 3.82
CA VAL A 361 19.04 -21.06 5.17
C VAL A 361 19.66 -19.99 6.05
N MET A 362 18.84 -19.30 6.83
CA MET A 362 19.27 -18.22 7.72
C MET A 362 18.73 -18.49 9.13
N ALA A 363 19.60 -18.51 10.13
CA ALA A 363 19.20 -18.54 11.53
C ALA A 363 19.50 -17.20 12.20
N THR A 364 18.49 -16.62 12.83
CA THR A 364 18.63 -15.41 13.65
C THR A 364 18.51 -15.82 15.11
N VAL A 365 19.63 -15.88 15.80
CA VAL A 365 19.71 -16.26 17.22
C VAL A 365 19.50 -15.01 18.07
N LYS A 366 18.44 -15.03 18.88
CA LYS A 366 17.98 -13.87 19.65
C LYS A 366 18.86 -13.61 20.87
N ASP A 367 19.05 -12.34 21.20
CA ASP A 367 19.69 -11.85 22.42
C ASP A 367 21.04 -12.51 22.75
N THR A 368 21.82 -12.83 21.73
CA THR A 368 23.08 -13.58 21.85
C THR A 368 24.20 -12.80 21.17
N LYS A 369 25.20 -12.38 21.96
CA LYS A 369 26.40 -11.75 21.41
C LYS A 369 27.26 -12.80 20.69
N ILE A 370 27.86 -12.43 19.56
CA ILE A 370 28.74 -13.31 18.77
C ILE A 370 29.91 -13.90 19.58
N GLU A 371 30.33 -13.21 20.65
CA GLU A 371 31.40 -13.66 21.52
C GLU A 371 31.01 -14.81 22.46
N ASP A 372 29.72 -14.87 22.81
CA ASP A 372 29.15 -15.84 23.74
C ASP A 372 28.63 -17.09 23.00
N PHE A 373 28.66 -17.07 21.66
CA PHE A 373 28.21 -18.17 20.83
C PHE A 373 29.19 -19.36 20.85
N THR A 374 28.72 -20.52 21.30
CA THR A 374 29.58 -21.70 21.57
C THR A 374 29.58 -22.79 20.50
N HIS A 375 28.62 -22.78 19.56
CA HIS A 375 28.45 -23.86 18.56
C HIS A 375 29.08 -23.54 17.19
N GLN A 376 30.06 -22.62 17.14
CA GLN A 376 30.71 -22.20 15.89
C GLN A 376 31.34 -23.39 15.13
N ASP A 377 32.09 -24.25 15.84
CA ASP A 377 32.78 -25.39 15.22
C ASP A 377 31.81 -26.41 14.60
N GLU A 378 30.61 -26.58 15.19
CA GLU A 378 29.60 -27.52 14.69
C GLU A 378 28.95 -27.00 13.41
N ILE A 379 28.71 -25.70 13.32
CA ILE A 379 28.14 -25.05 12.14
C ILE A 379 29.14 -25.01 10.99
N LEU A 380 30.40 -24.66 11.27
CA LEU A 380 31.48 -24.70 10.28
C LEU A 380 31.81 -26.12 9.80
N ALA A 381 31.38 -27.15 10.53
CA ALA A 381 31.57 -28.56 10.17
C ALA A 381 30.41 -29.15 9.34
N LEU A 382 29.37 -28.38 9.04
CA LEU A 382 28.27 -28.83 8.16
C LEU A 382 28.81 -29.18 6.77
N ASP A 383 28.38 -30.33 6.24
CA ASP A 383 28.90 -30.85 4.97
C ASP A 383 28.25 -30.14 3.76
N ASN A 384 29.08 -29.75 2.77
CA ASN A 384 28.65 -29.13 1.50
C ASN A 384 27.89 -27.79 1.63
N VAL A 385 28.18 -27.00 2.67
CA VAL A 385 27.62 -25.66 2.83
C VAL A 385 28.72 -24.65 3.13
N ASP A 386 28.55 -23.44 2.60
CA ASP A 386 29.27 -22.24 3.05
C ASP A 386 28.45 -21.61 4.19
N SER A 387 29.05 -21.50 5.37
CA SER A 387 28.42 -20.88 6.54
C SER A 387 29.23 -19.70 7.03
N VAL A 388 28.52 -18.62 7.37
CA VAL A 388 29.12 -17.42 7.96
C VAL A 388 28.30 -17.02 9.18
N ILE A 389 28.99 -16.82 10.29
CA ILE A 389 28.39 -16.31 11.52
C ILE A 389 28.79 -14.84 11.64
N TYR A 390 27.80 -13.96 11.74
CA TYR A 390 28.06 -12.53 11.83
C TYR A 390 27.04 -11.81 12.70
N GLN A 391 27.44 -10.64 13.17
CA GLN A 391 26.63 -9.72 13.94
C GLN A 391 26.94 -8.30 13.49
N LYS A 392 25.99 -7.37 13.63
CA LYS A 392 26.16 -5.99 13.20
C LYS A 392 26.32 -5.05 14.39
N ALA A 393 26.97 -3.92 14.16
CA ALA A 393 27.04 -2.82 15.11
C ALA A 393 27.05 -1.50 14.37
N ASP A 394 26.53 -0.45 14.98
CA ASP A 394 26.54 0.89 14.40
C ASP A 394 27.77 1.68 14.86
N ALA A 395 28.36 2.44 13.94
CA ALA A 395 29.41 3.38 14.24
C ALA A 395 29.37 4.55 13.25
N PHE A 396 30.12 5.60 13.56
CA PHE A 396 30.43 6.69 12.66
C PHE A 396 31.92 6.76 12.39
N CYS A 397 32.31 7.30 11.25
CA CYS A 397 33.69 7.60 10.93
C CYS A 397 33.86 9.05 10.48
N SER A 398 35.00 9.63 10.88
CA SER A 398 35.42 10.95 10.41
C SER A 398 36.27 10.79 9.16
N VAL A 399 35.78 11.30 8.02
CA VAL A 399 36.47 11.24 6.73
C VAL A 399 36.90 12.65 6.31
N PRO A 400 38.20 12.93 6.21
CA PRO A 400 38.68 14.22 5.70
C PRO A 400 38.22 14.46 4.26
N GLU A 401 37.88 15.71 3.90
CA GLU A 401 37.52 16.08 2.52
C GLU A 401 38.58 15.66 1.50
N ALA A 402 39.86 15.70 1.88
CA ALA A 402 40.97 15.30 1.02
C ALA A 402 40.95 13.81 0.66
N ALA A 403 40.39 12.96 1.54
CA ALA A 403 40.34 11.52 1.37
C ALA A 403 39.24 11.05 0.41
N ILE A 404 38.29 11.92 0.06
CA ILE A 404 37.24 11.61 -0.92
C ILE A 404 37.87 11.32 -2.28
N SER A 405 37.30 10.35 -3.01
CA SER A 405 37.74 9.97 -4.36
C SER A 405 37.62 11.12 -5.37
N ASP A 406 38.44 11.09 -6.41
CA ASP A 406 38.38 12.10 -7.48
C ASP A 406 37.10 11.95 -8.31
N GLU A 407 36.58 10.72 -8.44
CA GLU A 407 35.30 10.40 -9.07
C GLU A 407 34.14 11.09 -8.36
N LEU A 408 34.07 10.98 -7.03
CA LEU A 408 33.02 11.61 -6.22
C LEU A 408 33.15 13.13 -6.23
N LYS A 409 34.38 13.67 -6.22
CA LYS A 409 34.61 15.12 -6.40
C LYS A 409 34.10 15.61 -7.75
N ASN A 410 34.28 14.84 -8.82
CA ASN A 410 33.81 15.20 -10.18
C ASN A 410 32.27 15.23 -10.29
N LEU A 411 31.55 14.48 -9.45
CA LEU A 411 30.08 14.51 -9.38
C LEU A 411 29.52 15.68 -8.56
N GLY A 412 30.38 16.56 -8.04
CA GLY A 412 29.99 17.69 -7.19
C GLY A 412 30.16 17.41 -5.69
N GLY A 413 30.85 16.33 -5.32
CA GLY A 413 31.15 15.99 -3.93
C GLY A 413 30.00 15.30 -3.20
N LEU A 414 30.27 14.89 -1.95
CA LEU A 414 29.36 14.08 -1.14
C LEU A 414 28.03 14.80 -0.86
N GLU A 415 28.06 16.11 -0.61
CA GLU A 415 26.87 16.93 -0.33
C GLU A 415 25.86 16.94 -1.50
N THR A 416 26.35 16.83 -2.74
CA THR A 416 25.49 16.83 -3.93
C THR A 416 24.70 15.54 -4.07
N ILE A 417 25.27 14.41 -3.64
CA ILE A 417 24.69 13.07 -3.79
C ILE A 417 23.92 12.65 -2.53
N ALA A 418 24.50 12.86 -1.35
CA ALA A 418 23.90 12.52 -0.06
C ALA A 418 22.87 13.57 0.43
N GLY A 419 22.90 14.79 -0.11
CA GLY A 419 21.95 15.85 0.26
C GLY A 419 22.28 16.47 1.63
N SER A 420 21.24 16.95 2.33
CA SER A 420 21.39 17.69 3.59
C SER A 420 21.80 16.84 4.80
N SER A 421 21.79 15.51 4.68
CA SER A 421 22.17 14.57 5.75
C SER A 421 23.68 14.55 6.03
N VAL A 422 24.50 15.07 5.11
CA VAL A 422 25.95 15.08 5.25
C VAL A 422 26.48 16.49 5.07
N ARG A 423 27.15 17.03 6.11
CA ARG A 423 27.83 18.33 6.07
C ARG A 423 29.25 18.20 6.59
N ALA A 424 30.19 18.82 5.91
CA ALA A 424 31.54 18.94 6.43
C ALA A 424 31.55 19.86 7.66
N THR A 425 32.08 19.37 8.76
CA THR A 425 32.37 20.17 9.96
C THR A 425 33.88 20.15 10.16
N ASP A 426 34.51 21.32 10.22
CA ASP A 426 35.96 21.47 10.37
C ASP A 426 36.82 20.73 9.31
N GLY A 427 36.29 20.56 8.08
CA GLY A 427 36.99 19.94 6.96
C GLY A 427 36.98 18.40 6.94
N SER A 428 36.18 17.77 7.80
CA SER A 428 35.85 16.35 7.74
C SER A 428 34.34 16.11 7.73
N TYR A 429 33.93 15.04 7.06
CA TYR A 429 32.56 14.55 7.08
C TYR A 429 32.42 13.51 8.17
N SER A 430 31.34 13.61 8.96
CA SER A 430 30.88 12.48 9.77
C SER A 430 29.99 11.61 8.90
N ILE A 431 30.37 10.34 8.73
CA ILE A 431 29.70 9.38 7.85
C ILE A 431 29.40 8.13 8.66
N GLN A 432 28.18 7.60 8.50
CA GLN A 432 27.80 6.32 9.10
C GLN A 432 28.74 5.22 8.59
N ALA A 433 29.25 4.42 9.52
CA ALA A 433 30.20 3.35 9.27
C ALA A 433 29.70 2.05 9.93
N PRO A 434 28.60 1.44 9.43
CA PRO A 434 28.09 0.19 9.96
C PRO A 434 29.20 -0.87 9.98
N ILE A 435 29.26 -1.63 11.06
CA ILE A 435 30.26 -2.66 11.30
C ILE A 435 29.59 -4.03 11.16
N VAL A 436 30.17 -4.88 10.33
CA VAL A 436 29.81 -6.29 10.20
C VAL A 436 30.93 -7.09 10.87
N ILE A 437 30.61 -7.68 12.00
CA ILE A 437 31.49 -8.49 12.83
C ILE A 437 31.31 -9.94 12.39
N MET A 438 32.32 -10.53 11.77
CA MET A 438 32.31 -11.91 11.30
C MET A 438 33.14 -12.79 12.22
N ASP A 439 32.83 -14.07 12.28
CA ASP A 439 33.74 -15.02 12.90
C ASP A 439 35.11 -15.05 12.19
N ASP A 440 36.16 -15.35 12.95
CA ASP A 440 37.54 -15.20 12.46
C ASP A 440 37.86 -16.09 11.24
N SER A 441 37.19 -17.25 11.10
CA SER A 441 37.38 -18.16 9.97
C SER A 441 36.77 -17.58 8.69
N SER A 442 35.50 -17.18 8.76
CA SER A 442 34.81 -16.56 7.62
C SER A 442 35.42 -15.21 7.21
N PHE A 443 35.91 -14.42 8.18
CA PHE A 443 36.63 -13.19 7.86
C PHE A 443 37.94 -13.46 7.11
N ALA A 444 38.68 -14.50 7.49
CA ALA A 444 39.92 -14.88 6.83
C ALA A 444 39.68 -15.36 5.39
N GLU A 445 38.62 -16.15 5.17
CA GLU A 445 38.22 -16.60 3.83
C GLU A 445 37.81 -15.42 2.94
N TYR A 446 37.01 -14.48 3.47
CA TYR A 446 36.67 -13.26 2.75
C TYR A 446 37.91 -12.44 2.38
N CYS A 447 38.86 -12.27 3.32
CA CYS A 447 40.12 -11.59 3.05
C CYS A 447 40.93 -12.28 1.94
N GLU A 448 40.96 -13.62 1.91
CA GLU A 448 41.62 -14.39 0.85
C GLU A 448 40.94 -14.15 -0.51
N GLN A 449 39.61 -14.13 -0.56
CA GLN A 449 38.81 -13.88 -1.77
C GLN A 449 39.14 -12.52 -2.41
N ILE A 450 39.29 -11.47 -1.59
CA ILE A 450 39.59 -10.10 -2.07
C ILE A 450 41.09 -9.82 -2.17
N GLY A 451 41.96 -10.77 -1.82
CA GLY A 451 43.41 -10.64 -1.89
C GLY A 451 44.04 -9.71 -0.84
N VAL A 452 43.41 -9.59 0.33
CA VAL A 452 43.84 -8.75 1.46
C VAL A 452 44.45 -9.62 2.56
N PRO A 453 45.52 -9.18 3.26
CA PRO A 453 46.08 -9.95 4.37
C PRO A 453 45.08 -10.08 5.54
N SER A 454 44.75 -11.31 5.91
CA SER A 454 43.92 -11.64 7.08
C SER A 454 44.69 -11.60 8.42
N SER A 455 46.02 -11.50 8.38
CA SER A 455 46.86 -11.52 9.58
C SER A 455 47.05 -10.12 10.17
N GLY A 456 46.14 -9.71 11.06
CA GLY A 456 46.28 -8.50 11.88
C GLY A 456 44.96 -8.01 12.47
N THR A 457 45.03 -7.21 13.54
CA THR A 457 43.89 -6.43 14.03
C THR A 457 43.65 -5.29 13.05
N GLY A 458 42.53 -5.28 12.33
CA GLY A 458 42.22 -4.22 11.37
C GLY A 458 40.85 -4.37 10.69
N SER A 459 40.52 -3.43 9.81
CA SER A 459 39.23 -3.39 9.10
C SER A 459 39.40 -3.53 7.59
N VAL A 460 38.49 -4.27 6.96
CA VAL A 460 38.27 -4.20 5.50
C VAL A 460 37.15 -3.21 5.24
N VAL A 461 37.44 -2.17 4.44
CA VAL A 461 36.50 -1.08 4.17
C VAL A 461 35.77 -1.31 2.85
N LEU A 462 34.43 -1.27 2.88
CA LEU A 462 33.61 -1.25 1.66
C LEU A 462 33.69 0.13 1.00
N ASN A 463 34.65 0.29 0.09
CA ASN A 463 34.94 1.53 -0.60
C ASN A 463 34.08 1.74 -1.85
N ARG A 464 32.78 1.91 -1.65
CA ARG A 464 31.83 2.18 -2.74
C ARG A 464 30.73 3.15 -2.31
N ILE A 465 30.28 4.00 -3.23
CA ILE A 465 29.14 4.92 -3.05
C ILE A 465 28.27 4.90 -4.30
N TRP A 466 26.95 4.96 -4.12
CA TRP A 466 26.01 4.96 -5.24
C TRP A 466 26.06 6.28 -6.02
N ASP A 467 26.32 6.23 -7.32
CA ASP A 467 26.17 7.37 -8.22
C ASP A 467 24.68 7.60 -8.55
N SER A 468 23.97 8.30 -7.66
CA SER A 468 22.55 8.63 -7.84
C SER A 468 22.31 9.69 -8.92
N ALA A 469 23.36 10.39 -9.36
CA ALA A 469 23.26 11.41 -10.41
C ALA A 469 23.15 10.78 -11.81
N ASN A 470 23.90 9.70 -12.06
CA ASN A 470 23.94 9.05 -13.38
C ASN A 470 23.26 7.68 -13.43
N SER A 471 22.99 7.04 -12.28
CA SER A 471 22.40 5.70 -12.24
C SER A 471 21.06 5.65 -11.50
N ASN A 472 20.24 4.64 -11.83
CA ASN A 472 18.91 4.45 -11.24
C ASN A 472 19.00 3.61 -9.97
N PHE A 473 18.13 3.85 -8.99
CA PHE A 473 18.08 3.10 -7.72
C PHE A 473 17.96 1.57 -7.88
N ARG A 474 17.43 1.07 -9.00
CA ARG A 474 17.33 -0.37 -9.30
C ARG A 474 18.59 -0.98 -9.89
N TYR A 475 19.38 -0.17 -10.57
CA TYR A 475 20.61 -0.58 -11.25
C TYR A 475 21.70 0.40 -10.81
N LYS A 476 22.02 0.33 -9.51
CA LYS A 476 22.98 1.23 -8.89
C LYS A 476 24.36 0.99 -9.50
N GLU A 477 24.94 2.02 -10.08
CA GLU A 477 26.35 2.03 -10.41
C GLU A 477 27.11 2.63 -9.22
N TYR A 478 28.19 1.97 -8.84
CA TYR A 478 28.99 2.40 -7.70
C TYR A 478 30.32 2.97 -8.19
N ILE A 479 30.76 4.03 -7.51
CA ILE A 479 32.09 4.61 -7.66
C ILE A 479 32.85 4.48 -6.35
N PRO A 480 34.20 4.59 -6.35
CA PRO A 480 34.96 4.61 -5.11
C PRO A 480 34.51 5.76 -4.19
N PHE A 481 34.35 5.49 -2.89
CA PHE A 481 34.04 6.53 -1.90
C PHE A 481 35.31 7.32 -1.55
N LEU A 482 36.37 6.60 -1.20
CA LEU A 482 37.68 7.06 -0.78
C LEU A 482 38.72 6.89 -1.89
N SER A 483 39.67 7.83 -1.92
CA SER A 483 40.90 7.73 -2.72
C SER A 483 41.79 6.58 -2.21
N ALA A 484 42.48 5.89 -3.10
CA ALA A 484 43.39 4.79 -2.74
C ALA A 484 44.50 5.28 -1.78
N GLY A 485 44.72 4.55 -0.68
CA GLY A 485 45.88 4.77 0.21
C GLY A 485 45.59 5.23 1.64
N GLN A 486 44.35 5.13 2.15
CA GLN A 486 44.12 5.27 3.58
C GLN A 486 44.70 4.08 4.35
N SER A 487 45.62 4.35 5.28
CA SER A 487 46.23 3.33 6.14
C SER A 487 45.42 3.02 7.40
N THR A 488 44.54 3.94 7.81
CA THR A 488 43.78 3.87 9.06
C THR A 488 42.40 4.50 8.90
N ILE A 489 41.41 3.93 9.59
CA ILE A 489 40.06 4.49 9.74
C ILE A 489 39.82 4.79 11.21
N THR A 490 39.16 5.91 11.52
CA THR A 490 38.79 6.26 12.89
C THR A 490 37.29 6.07 13.03
N LEU A 491 36.90 5.17 13.93
CA LEU A 491 35.52 4.85 14.24
C LEU A 491 35.14 5.48 15.58
N GLN A 492 33.88 5.87 15.71
CA GLN A 492 33.30 6.51 16.87
C GLN A 492 31.93 5.88 17.16
N ASN A 493 31.63 5.72 18.44
CA ASN A 493 30.31 5.33 18.92
C ASN A 493 29.25 6.38 18.50
N PRO A 494 28.04 5.97 18.06
CA PRO A 494 26.91 6.88 17.83
C PRO A 494 26.49 7.72 19.05
N GLU A 495 26.75 7.25 20.27
CA GLU A 495 26.34 7.92 21.51
C GLU A 495 27.25 9.10 21.90
N PRO A 496 26.76 10.06 22.72
CA PRO A 496 27.44 11.35 22.95
C PRO A 496 28.76 11.31 23.76
N ALA A 497 29.36 10.13 23.98
CA ALA A 497 30.66 9.96 24.62
C ALA A 497 31.73 9.70 23.55
N SER A 498 32.59 10.70 23.35
CA SER A 498 33.57 10.85 22.26
C SER A 498 34.79 9.91 22.34
N ASP A 499 34.61 8.63 22.65
CA ASP A 499 35.70 7.67 22.55
C ASP A 499 35.80 7.20 21.10
N THR A 500 36.98 7.42 20.52
CA THR A 500 37.29 7.06 19.14
C THR A 500 38.32 5.95 19.13
N VAL A 501 38.16 4.99 18.24
CA VAL A 501 39.16 3.94 18.00
C VAL A 501 39.70 4.07 16.58
N THR A 502 41.03 4.09 16.46
CA THR A 502 41.70 4.09 15.16
C THR A 502 42.15 2.68 14.83
N LEU A 503 41.62 2.13 13.74
CA LEU A 503 41.96 0.81 13.22
C LEU A 503 42.80 0.94 11.96
N PRO A 504 43.79 0.04 11.73
CA PRO A 504 44.44 -0.03 10.44
C PRO A 504 43.47 -0.59 9.39
N VAL A 505 43.53 -0.03 8.19
CA VAL A 505 42.76 -0.53 7.04
C VAL A 505 43.59 -1.64 6.39
N LEU A 506 43.09 -2.88 6.48
CA LEU A 506 43.72 -4.04 5.87
C LEU A 506 43.62 -3.97 4.34
N GLY A 507 42.48 -3.50 3.85
CA GLY A 507 42.23 -3.25 2.44
C GLY A 507 40.91 -2.54 2.19
N CYS A 508 40.77 -1.98 0.99
CA CYS A 508 39.53 -1.40 0.50
C CYS A 508 38.98 -2.30 -0.62
N THR A 509 37.69 -2.61 -0.57
CA THR A 509 36.99 -3.46 -1.55
C THR A 509 35.73 -2.78 -2.06
N GLN A 510 35.29 -3.12 -3.27
CA GLN A 510 33.95 -2.75 -3.75
C GLN A 510 32.95 -3.91 -3.69
N GLU A 511 33.45 -5.11 -3.45
CA GLU A 511 32.68 -6.35 -3.36
C GLU A 511 32.55 -6.73 -1.88
N PRO A 512 31.33 -6.64 -1.30
CA PRO A 512 31.09 -7.07 0.08
C PRO A 512 31.15 -8.61 0.17
N PRO A 513 31.30 -9.17 1.39
CA PRO A 513 31.10 -10.59 1.60
C PRO A 513 29.66 -10.97 1.21
N VAL A 514 29.48 -12.22 0.79
CA VAL A 514 28.18 -12.75 0.36
C VAL A 514 27.30 -12.96 1.59
N LEU A 515 26.51 -11.94 1.93
CA LEU A 515 25.58 -11.88 3.06
C LEU A 515 24.20 -11.39 2.61
N ARG A 516 23.15 -11.74 3.35
CA ARG A 516 21.79 -11.22 3.15
C ARG A 516 21.63 -9.85 3.83
N GLU A 517 22.44 -8.88 3.42
CA GLU A 517 22.45 -7.53 4.00
C GLU A 517 22.31 -6.45 2.91
N GLU A 518 21.58 -5.38 3.23
CA GLU A 518 21.58 -4.15 2.44
C GLU A 518 22.36 -3.09 3.21
N TYR A 519 23.29 -2.44 2.51
CA TYR A 519 24.10 -1.37 3.08
C TYR A 519 23.58 -0.02 2.59
N ASP A 520 23.60 0.97 3.47
CA ASP A 520 23.15 2.32 3.15
C ASP A 520 23.93 2.92 1.98
N ASN A 521 23.24 3.71 1.17
CA ASN A 521 23.78 4.25 -0.09
C ASN A 521 25.01 5.14 0.10
N TYR A 522 25.14 5.76 1.27
CA TYR A 522 26.14 6.78 1.59
C TYR A 522 26.96 6.45 2.85
N ALA A 523 26.99 5.16 3.24
CA ALA A 523 27.75 4.68 4.39
C ALA A 523 29.09 4.07 3.98
N LEU A 524 30.03 4.03 4.92
CA LEU A 524 31.36 3.42 4.76
C LEU A 524 31.47 2.17 5.64
N VAL A 525 30.92 1.06 5.15
CA VAL A 525 30.81 -0.20 5.90
C VAL A 525 32.18 -0.79 6.24
N GLN A 526 32.31 -1.34 7.44
CA GLN A 526 33.52 -1.94 7.99
C GLN A 526 33.28 -3.44 8.20
N PHE A 527 34.15 -4.29 7.66
CA PHE A 527 34.16 -5.73 7.97
C PHE A 527 35.29 -6.02 8.94
N LEU A 528 34.94 -6.62 10.08
CA LEU A 528 35.88 -6.95 11.16
C LEU A 528 35.80 -8.43 11.51
N SER A 529 36.92 -8.96 11.97
CA SER A 529 36.96 -10.28 12.62
C SER A 529 36.50 -10.17 14.08
N LEU A 530 35.97 -11.26 14.65
CA LEU A 530 35.57 -11.36 16.05
C LEU A 530 36.73 -11.01 17.01
N SER A 531 37.95 -11.47 16.68
CA SER A 531 39.16 -11.13 17.44
C SER A 531 39.49 -9.64 17.43
N THR A 532 39.17 -8.93 16.34
CA THR A 532 39.32 -7.47 16.25
C THR A 532 38.21 -6.76 17.03
N TRP A 533 36.97 -7.23 16.90
CA TRP A 533 35.83 -6.68 17.63
C TRP A 533 36.04 -6.71 19.15
N LYS A 534 36.53 -7.83 19.69
CA LYS A 534 36.86 -7.98 21.12
C LYS A 534 37.81 -6.92 21.66
N GLN A 535 38.63 -6.30 20.81
CA GLN A 535 39.58 -5.25 21.20
C GLN A 535 38.97 -3.85 21.21
N ILE A 536 37.86 -3.65 20.50
CA ILE A 536 37.28 -2.31 20.28
C ILE A 536 35.85 -2.15 20.80
N LYS A 537 35.17 -3.25 21.15
CA LYS A 537 33.77 -3.25 21.56
C LYS A 537 33.47 -2.30 22.73
N ASP A 538 34.41 -2.20 23.68
CA ASP A 538 34.24 -1.36 24.87
C ASP A 538 34.27 0.14 24.52
N VAL A 539 34.79 0.48 23.33
CA VAL A 539 34.87 1.86 22.80
C VAL A 539 33.71 2.16 21.86
N ILE A 540 33.40 1.25 20.94
CA ILE A 540 32.34 1.46 19.92
C ILE A 540 30.93 1.29 20.48
N GLY A 541 30.76 0.47 21.51
CA GLY A 541 29.45 0.18 22.09
C GLY A 541 28.95 -1.22 21.73
N ASN A 542 27.70 -1.49 22.08
CA ASN A 542 27.10 -2.81 21.92
C ASN A 542 26.72 -3.09 20.46
N ALA A 543 26.98 -4.31 20.03
CA ALA A 543 26.45 -4.85 18.79
C ALA A 543 24.92 -5.03 18.89
N GLU A 544 24.25 -5.18 17.74
CA GLU A 544 22.85 -5.59 17.67
C GLU A 544 22.61 -6.84 18.54
N PRO A 545 21.43 -6.98 19.17
CA PRO A 545 21.16 -8.06 20.12
C PRO A 545 21.19 -9.44 19.47
N ASP A 546 20.82 -9.51 18.19
CA ASP A 546 20.66 -10.76 17.45
C ASP A 546 21.95 -11.14 16.72
N LEU A 547 22.25 -12.43 16.73
CA LEU A 547 23.33 -13.05 15.96
C LEU A 547 22.74 -13.69 14.71
N SER A 548 23.43 -13.51 13.59
CA SER A 548 23.00 -13.99 12.28
C SER A 548 23.90 -15.11 11.77
N ILE A 549 23.29 -16.23 11.40
CA ILE A 549 23.98 -17.40 10.84
C ILE A 549 23.46 -17.60 9.42
N ARG A 550 24.29 -17.27 8.44
CA ARG A 550 23.97 -17.45 7.03
C ARG A 550 24.54 -18.77 6.54
N VAL A 551 23.70 -19.62 5.96
CA VAL A 551 24.12 -20.86 5.29
C VAL A 551 23.72 -20.82 3.82
N LEU A 552 24.69 -21.16 2.96
CA LEU A 552 24.56 -21.19 1.51
C LEU A 552 24.97 -22.58 1.02
N ALA A 553 24.09 -23.29 0.32
CA ALA A 553 24.38 -24.64 -0.14
C ALA A 553 25.27 -24.62 -1.40
N GLU A 554 26.32 -25.45 -1.41
CA GLU A 554 27.28 -25.52 -2.53
C GLU A 554 26.72 -26.27 -3.75
N LYS A 555 25.87 -27.27 -3.51
CA LYS A 555 25.27 -28.16 -4.52
C LYS A 555 23.80 -28.37 -4.21
N ASP A 556 23.00 -28.56 -5.26
CA ASP A 556 21.58 -28.91 -5.21
C ASP A 556 20.77 -28.08 -4.18
N ARG A 557 20.13 -27.01 -4.68
CA ARG A 557 19.31 -26.09 -3.87
C ARG A 557 17.84 -26.47 -3.95
N THR A 558 17.49 -27.72 -3.65
CA THR A 558 16.09 -28.17 -3.63
C THR A 558 15.47 -27.93 -2.24
N LEU A 559 14.14 -27.77 -2.18
CA LEU A 559 13.44 -27.55 -0.90
C LEU A 559 13.75 -28.67 0.12
N THR A 560 13.87 -29.92 -0.34
CA THR A 560 14.17 -31.07 0.54
C THR A 560 15.54 -30.96 1.19
N GLU A 561 16.55 -30.52 0.45
CA GLU A 561 17.91 -30.33 0.97
C GLU A 561 17.95 -29.16 1.93
N LEU A 562 17.32 -28.04 1.58
CA LEU A 562 17.26 -26.88 2.48
C LEU A 562 16.52 -27.21 3.78
N ASN A 563 15.44 -27.99 3.73
CA ASN A 563 14.76 -28.48 4.93
C ASN A 563 15.64 -29.42 5.77
N THR A 564 16.57 -30.14 5.14
CA THR A 564 17.52 -31.01 5.86
C THR A 564 18.55 -30.16 6.60
N ILE A 565 19.14 -29.16 5.93
CA ILE A 565 20.05 -28.18 6.54
C ILE A 565 19.36 -27.43 7.69
N GLU A 566 18.11 -27.00 7.48
CA GLU A 566 17.27 -26.37 8.50
C GLU A 566 17.06 -27.28 9.72
N THR A 567 16.84 -28.57 9.51
CA THR A 567 16.71 -29.55 10.61
C THR A 567 18.03 -29.74 11.35
N GLU A 568 19.15 -29.84 10.63
CA GLU A 568 20.48 -29.98 11.22
C GLU A 568 20.86 -28.75 12.06
N LEU A 569 20.60 -27.54 11.56
CA LEU A 569 20.80 -26.30 12.32
C LEU A 569 19.87 -26.22 13.53
N THR A 570 18.61 -26.64 13.39
CA THR A 570 17.65 -26.69 14.50
C THR A 570 18.17 -27.60 15.61
N ASP A 571 18.67 -28.80 15.29
CA ASP A 571 19.22 -29.75 16.26
C ASP A 571 20.43 -29.16 17.03
N ILE A 572 21.24 -28.32 16.37
CA ILE A 572 22.38 -27.62 16.99
C ILE A 572 21.90 -26.51 17.95
N LEU A 573 20.84 -25.78 17.61
CA LEU A 573 20.43 -24.55 18.31
C LEU A 573 19.34 -24.75 19.38
N GLU A 574 18.39 -25.69 19.19
CA GLU A 574 17.13 -25.82 19.95
C GLU A 574 17.28 -25.92 21.47
N ASN A 575 18.39 -26.48 21.97
CA ASN A 575 18.57 -26.70 23.40
C ASN A 575 19.26 -25.52 24.12
N THR A 576 19.91 -24.64 23.39
CA THR A 576 20.81 -23.62 23.95
C THR A 576 20.28 -22.20 23.73
N PHE A 577 19.62 -21.97 22.60
CA PHE A 577 19.27 -20.63 22.16
C PHE A 577 17.81 -20.50 21.72
N THR A 578 17.26 -19.30 21.87
CA THR A 578 16.06 -18.88 21.16
C THR A 578 16.45 -18.36 19.78
N PHE A 579 15.83 -18.87 18.72
CA PHE A 579 16.16 -18.47 17.36
C PHE A 579 14.94 -18.50 16.44
N GLU A 580 15.07 -17.78 15.33
CA GLU A 580 14.18 -17.83 14.17
C GLU A 580 14.94 -18.44 13.00
N MET A 581 14.26 -19.27 12.21
CA MET A 581 14.84 -19.93 11.06
C MET A 581 14.07 -19.58 9.81
N GLU A 582 14.80 -19.23 8.76
CA GLU A 582 14.24 -18.92 7.46
C GLU A 582 14.88 -19.81 6.39
N ASN A 583 14.03 -20.32 5.50
CA ASN A 583 14.44 -21.11 4.35
C ASN A 583 14.00 -20.40 3.09
N ARG A 584 14.94 -20.05 2.22
CA ARG A 584 14.70 -19.18 1.06
C ARG A 584 13.61 -19.69 0.12
N ILE A 585 13.52 -21.00 -0.09
CA ILE A 585 12.53 -21.58 -1.02
C ILE A 585 11.16 -21.66 -0.34
N GLN A 586 11.12 -22.03 0.93
CA GLN A 586 9.89 -22.04 1.71
C GLN A 586 9.33 -20.61 1.78
N GLU A 587 10.17 -19.62 2.09
CA GLU A 587 9.75 -18.24 2.22
C GLU A 587 9.27 -17.64 0.89
N LYS A 588 9.91 -18.01 -0.23
CA LYS A 588 9.38 -17.65 -1.55
C LYS A 588 8.00 -18.26 -1.80
N THR A 589 7.79 -19.51 -1.39
CA THR A 589 6.52 -20.22 -1.55
C THR A 589 5.42 -19.60 -0.69
N ASP A 590 5.75 -19.21 0.54
CA ASP A 590 4.84 -18.57 1.47
C ASP A 590 4.46 -17.17 1.00
N ASN A 591 5.43 -16.37 0.53
CA ASN A 591 5.16 -15.09 -0.12
C ASN A 591 4.29 -15.23 -1.39
N ASP A 592 4.58 -16.22 -2.26
CA ASP A 592 3.77 -16.46 -3.47
C ASP A 592 2.34 -16.90 -3.13
N THR A 593 2.16 -17.65 -2.05
CA THR A 593 0.86 -18.04 -1.51
C THR A 593 0.10 -16.83 -0.98
N MET A 594 0.75 -15.95 -0.22
CA MET A 594 0.17 -14.69 0.24
C MET A 594 -0.24 -13.78 -0.93
N LEU A 595 0.64 -13.58 -1.91
CA LEU A 595 0.36 -12.79 -3.11
C LEU A 595 -0.81 -13.39 -3.91
N SER A 596 -0.90 -14.71 -3.99
CA SER A 596 -2.04 -15.39 -4.63
C SER A 596 -3.34 -15.14 -3.87
N GLY A 597 -3.32 -15.17 -2.53
CA GLY A 597 -4.44 -14.78 -1.68
C GLY A 597 -4.91 -13.35 -1.96
N TYR A 598 -3.99 -12.38 -1.99
CA TYR A 598 -4.30 -10.99 -2.32
C TYR A 598 -4.89 -10.83 -3.71
N LYS A 599 -4.33 -11.51 -4.71
CA LYS A 599 -4.82 -11.51 -6.10
C LYS A 599 -6.25 -12.05 -6.19
N ILE A 600 -6.58 -13.14 -5.50
CA ILE A 600 -7.94 -13.70 -5.48
C ILE A 600 -8.91 -12.71 -4.85
N MET A 601 -8.56 -12.14 -3.69
CA MET A 601 -9.41 -11.20 -2.99
C MET A 601 -9.75 -9.99 -3.88
N ILE A 602 -8.73 -9.34 -4.42
CA ILE A 602 -8.90 -8.08 -5.14
C ILE A 602 -9.42 -8.31 -6.55
N GLY A 603 -9.00 -9.42 -7.18
CA GLY A 603 -9.59 -9.89 -8.43
C GLY A 603 -11.09 -10.12 -8.30
N SER A 604 -11.57 -10.70 -7.19
CA SER A 604 -13.01 -10.91 -6.95
C SER A 604 -13.78 -9.59 -6.79
N LEU A 605 -13.21 -8.62 -6.05
CA LEU A 605 -13.79 -7.28 -5.87
C LEU A 605 -13.90 -6.56 -7.22
N CYS A 606 -12.87 -6.71 -8.05
CA CYS A 606 -12.85 -6.09 -9.35
C CYS A 606 -13.77 -6.76 -10.38
N ALA A 607 -13.90 -8.09 -10.34
CA ALA A 607 -14.89 -8.82 -11.12
C ALA A 607 -16.32 -8.37 -10.76
N LEU A 608 -16.59 -8.13 -9.47
CA LEU A 608 -17.85 -7.56 -9.01
C LEU A 608 -18.09 -6.16 -9.60
N LEU A 609 -17.09 -5.27 -9.58
CA LEU A 609 -17.20 -3.94 -10.23
C LEU A 609 -17.48 -4.03 -11.72
N ALA A 610 -16.77 -4.88 -12.45
CA ALA A 610 -16.98 -5.09 -13.88
C ALA A 610 -18.42 -5.59 -14.15
N LEU A 611 -18.91 -6.54 -13.35
CA LEU A 611 -20.27 -7.07 -13.45
C LEU A 611 -21.32 -5.97 -13.20
N ILE A 612 -21.08 -5.07 -12.25
CA ILE A 612 -21.94 -3.91 -11.98
C ILE A 612 -21.95 -2.95 -13.17
N GLY A 613 -20.79 -2.61 -13.71
CA GLY A 613 -20.67 -1.74 -14.88
C GLY A 613 -21.42 -2.32 -16.07
N ILE A 614 -21.25 -3.61 -16.35
CA ILE A 614 -21.95 -4.34 -17.41
C ILE A 614 -23.47 -4.34 -17.15
N ALA A 615 -23.90 -4.67 -15.93
CA ALA A 615 -25.31 -4.68 -15.55
C ALA A 615 -25.97 -3.29 -15.76
N ASN A 616 -25.24 -2.21 -15.49
CA ASN A 616 -25.72 -0.85 -15.74
C ASN A 616 -25.91 -0.57 -17.24
N VAL A 617 -24.98 -1.00 -18.10
CA VAL A 617 -25.11 -0.89 -19.56
C VAL A 617 -26.34 -1.67 -20.06
N PHE A 618 -26.53 -2.89 -19.57
CA PHE A 618 -27.72 -3.69 -19.89
C PHE A 618 -29.01 -3.01 -19.43
N SER A 619 -29.06 -2.52 -18.19
CA SER A 619 -30.20 -1.80 -17.62
C SER A 619 -30.56 -0.55 -18.45
N ASN A 620 -29.55 0.21 -18.87
CA ASN A 620 -29.70 1.34 -19.77
C ASN A 620 -30.31 0.97 -21.12
N THR A 621 -29.77 -0.07 -21.74
CA THR A 621 -30.19 -0.53 -23.06
C THR A 621 -31.63 -1.06 -23.01
N LEU A 622 -31.97 -1.82 -21.97
CA LEU A 622 -33.32 -2.36 -21.78
C LEU A 622 -34.35 -1.26 -21.48
N GLY A 623 -33.97 -0.27 -20.66
CA GLY A 623 -34.80 0.91 -20.38
C GLY A 623 -35.12 1.70 -21.64
N PHE A 624 -34.15 1.83 -22.55
CA PHE A 624 -34.33 2.49 -23.84
C PHE A 624 -35.27 1.74 -24.79
N ILE A 625 -35.11 0.42 -24.93
CA ILE A 625 -36.02 -0.40 -25.74
C ILE A 625 -37.46 -0.22 -25.26
N ARG A 626 -37.67 -0.17 -23.93
CA ARG A 626 -38.99 0.06 -23.35
C ARG A 626 -39.55 1.45 -23.66
N GLN A 627 -38.72 2.48 -23.66
CA GLN A 627 -39.14 3.86 -24.01
C GLN A 627 -39.54 3.98 -25.49
N ARG A 628 -38.94 3.18 -26.38
CA ARG A 628 -39.19 3.22 -27.84
C ARG A 628 -40.38 2.37 -28.32
N LYS A 629 -41.16 1.77 -27.42
CA LYS A 629 -42.31 0.93 -27.79
C LYS A 629 -43.29 1.60 -28.77
N ARG A 630 -43.55 2.90 -28.62
CA ARG A 630 -44.43 3.69 -29.51
C ARG A 630 -43.78 4.03 -30.86
N GLU A 631 -42.47 4.17 -30.89
CA GLU A 631 -41.70 4.35 -32.13
C GLU A 631 -41.73 3.06 -32.96
N PHE A 632 -41.49 1.91 -32.32
CA PHE A 632 -41.57 0.60 -32.96
C PHE A 632 -42.97 0.29 -33.50
N ALA A 633 -44.02 0.64 -32.75
CA ALA A 633 -45.39 0.51 -33.22
C ALA A 633 -45.64 1.35 -34.49
N ARG A 634 -45.06 2.57 -34.58
CA ARG A 634 -45.14 3.40 -35.80
C ARG A 634 -44.39 2.78 -36.97
N TYR A 635 -43.19 2.25 -36.75
CA TYR A 635 -42.44 1.58 -37.80
C TYR A 635 -43.19 0.37 -38.36
N MET A 636 -43.76 -0.46 -37.49
CA MET A 636 -44.61 -1.58 -37.92
C MET A 636 -45.86 -1.11 -38.67
N SER A 637 -46.48 0.00 -38.25
CA SER A 637 -47.64 0.58 -38.97
C SER A 637 -47.32 1.13 -40.37
N ILE A 638 -46.06 1.51 -40.61
CA ILE A 638 -45.56 2.00 -41.92
C ILE A 638 -45.10 0.81 -42.80
N GLY A 639 -45.17 -0.43 -42.31
CA GLY A 639 -44.83 -1.64 -43.05
C GLY A 639 -43.43 -2.21 -42.75
N MET A 640 -42.77 -1.76 -41.67
CA MET A 640 -41.49 -2.33 -41.26
C MET A 640 -41.69 -3.72 -40.63
N THR A 641 -41.08 -4.74 -41.24
CA THR A 641 -41.15 -6.12 -40.74
C THR A 641 -40.32 -6.33 -39.47
N PRO A 642 -40.67 -7.31 -38.61
CA PRO A 642 -39.86 -7.66 -37.44
C PRO A 642 -38.39 -7.98 -37.76
N ASP A 643 -38.12 -8.59 -38.92
CA ASP A 643 -36.75 -8.89 -39.36
C ASP A 643 -35.93 -7.63 -39.64
N ARG A 644 -36.55 -6.60 -40.25
CA ARG A 644 -35.90 -5.30 -40.47
C ARG A 644 -35.67 -4.56 -39.15
N MET A 645 -36.58 -4.69 -38.18
CA MET A 645 -36.36 -4.19 -36.81
C MET A 645 -35.16 -4.88 -36.15
N ARG A 646 -35.05 -6.21 -36.29
CA ARG A 646 -33.90 -6.96 -35.75
C ARG A 646 -32.59 -6.51 -36.38
N LYS A 647 -32.54 -6.31 -37.70
CA LYS A 647 -31.37 -5.75 -38.39
C LYS A 647 -30.99 -4.37 -37.86
N MET A 648 -31.96 -3.49 -37.65
CA MET A 648 -31.75 -2.17 -37.06
C MET A 648 -31.13 -2.27 -35.65
N PHE A 649 -31.63 -3.17 -34.79
CA PHE A 649 -31.02 -3.40 -33.47
C PHE A 649 -29.61 -3.96 -33.55
N CYS A 650 -29.33 -4.88 -34.49
CA CYS A 650 -27.97 -5.37 -34.70
C CYS A 650 -27.01 -4.25 -35.09
N ILE A 651 -27.45 -3.30 -35.93
CA ILE A 651 -26.66 -2.12 -36.30
C ILE A 651 -26.45 -1.20 -35.09
N GLU A 652 -27.49 -0.95 -34.29
CA GLU A 652 -27.37 -0.17 -33.05
C GLU A 652 -26.36 -0.81 -32.09
N ALA A 653 -26.46 -2.12 -31.87
CA ALA A 653 -25.54 -2.89 -31.03
C ALA A 653 -24.10 -2.86 -31.57
N LEU A 654 -23.91 -3.01 -32.88
CA LEU A 654 -22.60 -2.97 -33.52
C LEU A 654 -21.94 -1.59 -33.38
N VAL A 655 -22.72 -0.51 -33.49
CA VAL A 655 -22.20 0.87 -33.29
C VAL A 655 -21.92 1.16 -31.82
N ILE A 656 -22.68 0.58 -30.88
CA ILE A 656 -22.40 0.69 -29.45
C ILE A 656 -21.13 -0.08 -29.10
N ALA A 657 -20.96 -1.30 -29.62
CA ALA A 657 -19.78 -2.12 -29.39
C ALA A 657 -18.51 -1.58 -30.08
N GLY A 658 -18.65 -1.00 -31.28
CA GLY A 658 -17.54 -0.44 -32.06
C GLY A 658 -17.20 1.02 -31.75
N ARG A 659 -17.91 1.66 -30.81
CA ARG A 659 -17.52 2.98 -30.29
C ARG A 659 -16.75 2.79 -28.99
N PRO A 660 -15.46 3.16 -28.93
CA PRO A 660 -14.73 3.20 -27.68
C PRO A 660 -15.36 4.18 -26.69
#